data_AF-A0A5E4W335-F1
#
_entry.id   AF-A0A5E4W335-F1
#
_cell.length_a   1.000
_cell.length_b   1.000
_cell.length_c   1.000
_cell.angle_alpha   90.00
_cell.angle_beta   90.00
_cell.angle_gamma   90.00
#
_symmetry.space_group_name_H-M   'P 1'
#
loop_
_entity.id
_entity.type
_entity.pdbx_description
1 polymer ?
#
loop_
_entity_poly.entity_id
_entity_poly.type
_entity_poly.pdbx_seq_one_letter_code
_entity_poly.pdbx_strand_id
1 'polypeptide(L)'
;MVQEVKPGFCTLCRSRCGTLARVENDALIAVEPDPSHPNGAAMCRKGKAAPELVHHPDRLTTPLRRTTPKGADDPGWTPISWDEALTEIAARLGDIRRESGAHAVAFGVTTPSGTPLSDSIDWIERFIRVFGSPNTIYATEICNWHKDFAHAFTFGCGMPTADYAQADVIMVWGHNPTSTWLSQANAIGRGRARGAKLLVVDPRKTPLAADADAWLPVRPGTDAALALGLARRLIDSGRYDEMFVRRWTNAPLLVRNDNGHFLRVRDVAATHVGVSPEAFVIWNEAAAAPQPYETTHALSRDAANQAALRGEFAVMSGDGSRIACRPVFDHLCAGLAAYDAATVSALCGVSPAQLDAAADLFTGAQRVAYHAWSGVAQHANATQIERAIAVLYALTGSFDRRGGNRVMTRQPLNAVSQHDLLSPEQQARALGLDARPLGPPARGWVTARDTYRAILDGTPYRVRALFCFGTNVLASQADYAMAREALEALEFHVHCDLFETPSARFADIVLPVNTPWEREGLRAGFEIDDRADALIQLRQRMVSPRGESRSDNDIVFDLAVRLGMGDAFFGGSLDAGWNHQLAPLGLDVQTLRAHPEGISRPQPQYERKYARTEAGDVRGFATETRRVELYSEHLLRHGYPPIPVHVVPRAVREDEAQRFPLVLGSTKNGYYCHSQHRGLASLRMRAPDPVVHLHPTLAARKHIAEGDWVRVTTPAGVARFRAAFDTGLGLDVLLAEYGWWQACDSVGRDGFAMAGDASSNFNALVTTQDIDPISGASPLRSFRCDVARDPASDPARRPWDGMARFRIAALDAAAEGVCAIALDPLDDVGLPDYLPGQHVTVRVSIPGQGQPVTRAYSLTGPSSERDRRGYRIAVRHQQGRTSEGTPFDGLVSSWLNTGARVGDVIELGAPSGRFVMPLRSRQPVVCFAGGIGITPFLCYLESLAEQAERAPLPLPDVWLHYANRNGATHAFRDRLAALAQRLPNVRVFNYYDAPREADVLGRDYASAERLSAAVVSDDLIKRRARFYVCGPAPMMTAVMAGLAARGVPAFDMFKEAFRSPSAPRVDAGAAWPVTFARSGREAVWMPSHGSLLSFAESLGLALPSGCRVGQCESCAVRVLAGEVEHLGDVALDEPGMCLACQAVPREAIVLDA
;
A
#
# COMPACT_ATOMS: atom_id res chain seq x y z
N MET A 1 -20.14 -30.13 9.61
CA MET A 1 -19.16 -29.17 10.14
C MET A 1 -19.84 -27.81 10.16
N VAL A 2 -19.73 -27.06 11.26
CA VAL A 2 -20.43 -25.77 11.41
C VAL A 2 -19.52 -24.68 10.87
N GLN A 3 -19.90 -24.13 9.71
CA GLN A 3 -19.28 -22.92 9.18
C GLN A 3 -19.87 -21.71 9.91
N GLU A 4 -19.02 -20.88 10.50
CA GLU A 4 -19.43 -19.64 11.17
C GLU A 4 -19.10 -18.45 10.27
N VAL A 5 -20.00 -17.46 10.21
CA VAL A 5 -19.77 -16.18 9.55
C VAL A 5 -19.80 -15.09 10.62
N LYS A 6 -18.67 -14.43 10.85
CA LYS A 6 -18.49 -13.41 11.89
C LYS A 6 -18.34 -12.02 11.28
N PRO A 7 -19.17 -11.04 11.66
CA PRO A 7 -19.00 -9.66 11.22
C PRO A 7 -17.85 -8.96 11.96
N GLY A 8 -17.21 -8.01 11.31
CA GLY A 8 -16.12 -7.21 11.88
C GLY A 8 -15.58 -6.19 10.89
N PHE A 9 -14.31 -5.82 11.05
CA PHE A 9 -13.63 -4.90 10.14
C PHE A 9 -12.14 -5.22 10.00
N CYS A 10 -11.57 -4.92 8.84
CA CYS A 10 -10.15 -5.12 8.54
C CYS A 10 -9.31 -3.92 9.00
N THR A 11 -8.29 -4.13 9.83
CA THR A 11 -7.41 -3.06 10.34
C THR A 11 -6.02 -3.03 9.70
N LEU A 12 -5.85 -3.67 8.55
CA LEU A 12 -4.58 -3.57 7.81
C LEU A 12 -4.26 -2.14 7.31
N CYS A 13 -5.26 -1.26 7.23
CA CYS A 13 -5.05 0.16 6.90
C CYS A 13 -6.17 1.07 7.44
N ARG A 14 -5.99 2.38 7.25
CA ARG A 14 -6.92 3.43 7.71
C ARG A 14 -8.37 3.30 7.19
N SER A 15 -8.59 2.60 6.07
CA SER A 15 -9.93 2.46 5.49
C SER A 15 -10.91 1.70 6.38
N ARG A 16 -10.42 0.81 7.26
CA ARG A 16 -11.23 0.00 8.18
C ARG A 16 -12.47 -0.60 7.51
N CYS A 17 -12.25 -1.29 6.38
CA CYS A 17 -13.33 -1.88 5.60
C CYS A 17 -14.13 -2.83 6.48
N GLY A 18 -15.46 -2.75 6.42
CA GLY A 18 -16.34 -3.71 7.08
C GLY A 18 -16.26 -5.08 6.38
N THR A 19 -16.24 -6.15 7.16
CA THR A 19 -15.95 -7.50 6.66
C THR A 19 -16.79 -8.58 7.31
N LEU A 20 -17.08 -9.63 6.54
CA LEU A 20 -17.55 -10.92 7.02
C LEU A 20 -16.41 -11.93 6.95
N ALA A 21 -16.04 -12.53 8.09
CA ALA A 21 -15.04 -13.58 8.19
C ALA A 21 -15.72 -14.96 8.20
N ARG A 22 -15.37 -15.82 7.26
CA ARG A 22 -15.80 -17.23 7.24
C ARG A 22 -14.81 -18.09 7.99
N VAL A 23 -15.26 -18.77 9.03
CA VAL A 23 -14.45 -19.60 9.92
C VAL A 23 -14.98 -21.02 9.91
N GLU A 24 -14.08 -21.99 9.79
CA GLU A 24 -14.39 -23.41 9.88
C GLU A 24 -13.33 -24.09 10.75
N ASN A 25 -13.75 -24.80 11.81
CA ASN A 25 -12.85 -25.48 12.75
C ASN A 25 -11.70 -24.58 13.26
N ASP A 26 -12.03 -23.34 13.65
CA ASP A 26 -11.05 -22.34 14.12
C ASP A 26 -9.98 -21.94 13.06
N ALA A 27 -10.22 -22.24 11.78
CA ALA A 27 -9.45 -21.76 10.66
C ALA A 27 -10.19 -20.66 9.90
N LEU A 28 -9.50 -19.53 9.69
CA LEU A 28 -10.00 -18.46 8.82
C LEU A 28 -9.93 -18.93 7.36
N ILE A 29 -11.09 -19.08 6.72
CA ILE A 29 -11.21 -19.60 5.35
C ILE A 29 -11.26 -18.46 4.33
N ALA A 30 -12.03 -17.41 4.62
CA ALA A 30 -12.17 -16.26 3.75
C ALA A 30 -12.54 -15.01 4.55
N VAL A 31 -12.21 -13.85 3.97
CA VAL A 31 -12.71 -12.55 4.43
C VAL A 31 -13.34 -11.85 3.23
N GLU A 32 -14.59 -11.43 3.39
CA GLU A 32 -15.41 -10.83 2.35
C GLU A 32 -15.87 -9.43 2.81
N PRO A 33 -16.16 -8.49 1.90
CA PRO A 33 -16.76 -7.20 2.28
C PRO A 33 -18.15 -7.41 2.92
N ASP A 34 -18.49 -6.56 3.91
CA ASP A 34 -19.83 -6.49 4.51
C ASP A 34 -20.57 -5.23 4.04
N PRO A 35 -21.47 -5.30 3.03
CA PRO A 35 -22.17 -4.12 2.52
C PRO A 35 -23.07 -3.43 3.55
N SER A 36 -23.42 -4.11 4.65
CA SER A 36 -24.20 -3.51 5.73
C SER A 36 -23.38 -2.51 6.55
N HIS A 37 -22.05 -2.66 6.60
CA HIS A 37 -21.15 -1.75 7.30
C HIS A 37 -20.90 -0.47 6.47
N PRO A 38 -20.80 0.73 7.07
CA PRO A 38 -20.63 1.99 6.34
C PRO A 38 -19.41 2.02 5.40
N ASN A 39 -18.31 1.38 5.81
CA ASN A 39 -17.09 1.24 5.01
C ASN A 39 -16.96 -0.12 4.29
N GLY A 40 -18.03 -0.91 4.21
CA GLY A 40 -17.96 -2.31 3.75
C GLY A 40 -18.45 -2.55 2.31
N ALA A 41 -18.65 -1.50 1.50
CA ALA A 41 -19.01 -1.64 0.08
C ALA A 41 -17.97 -2.41 -0.76
N ALA A 42 -16.70 -2.40 -0.34
CA ALA A 42 -15.61 -3.10 -1.02
C ALA A 42 -14.44 -3.39 -0.08
N MET A 43 -13.58 -4.33 -0.50
CA MET A 43 -12.35 -4.69 0.20
C MET A 43 -11.19 -4.92 -0.78
N CYS A 44 -9.98 -4.56 -0.38
CA CYS A 44 -8.77 -4.78 -1.18
C CYS A 44 -8.26 -6.23 -1.10
N ARG A 45 -7.41 -6.63 -2.06
CA ARG A 45 -6.80 -7.97 -2.09
C ARG A 45 -5.98 -8.28 -0.83
N LYS A 46 -5.37 -7.28 -0.18
CA LYS A 46 -4.64 -7.48 1.09
C LYS A 46 -5.55 -8.06 2.18
N GLY A 47 -6.77 -7.54 2.29
CA GLY A 47 -7.77 -8.06 3.24
C GLY A 47 -8.28 -9.45 2.82
N LYS A 48 -8.46 -9.70 1.52
CA LYS A 48 -8.86 -11.03 1.00
C LYS A 48 -7.79 -12.10 1.23
N ALA A 49 -6.51 -11.72 1.27
CA ALA A 49 -5.37 -12.61 1.56
C ALA A 49 -5.17 -12.87 3.07
N ALA A 50 -6.09 -12.42 3.93
CA ALA A 50 -6.02 -12.65 5.38
C ALA A 50 -5.83 -14.13 5.79
N PRO A 51 -6.49 -15.13 5.14
CA PRO A 51 -6.23 -16.53 5.43
C PRO A 51 -4.76 -16.91 5.27
N GLU A 52 -4.10 -16.47 4.19
CA GLU A 52 -2.67 -16.72 3.96
C GLU A 52 -1.79 -16.06 5.03
N LEU A 53 -2.19 -14.90 5.55
CA LEU A 53 -1.43 -14.19 6.58
C LEU A 53 -1.56 -14.86 7.96
N VAL A 54 -2.78 -15.17 8.38
CA VAL A 54 -3.07 -15.85 9.67
C VAL A 54 -2.37 -17.20 9.70
N HIS A 55 -2.46 -17.92 8.59
CA HIS A 55 -1.94 -19.27 8.47
C HIS A 55 -0.57 -19.30 7.80
N HIS A 56 0.21 -18.21 7.77
CA HIS A 56 1.51 -18.26 7.11
C HIS A 56 2.49 -19.18 7.88
N PRO A 57 3.25 -20.06 7.20
CA PRO A 57 4.17 -21.01 7.88
C PRO A 57 5.31 -20.32 8.63
N ASP A 58 5.80 -19.18 8.15
CA ASP A 58 6.88 -18.41 8.80
C ASP A 58 6.41 -17.46 9.91
N ARG A 59 5.15 -17.58 10.35
CA ARG A 59 4.65 -16.78 11.48
C ARG A 59 5.47 -17.04 12.72
N LEU A 60 5.84 -15.97 13.42
CA LEU A 60 6.33 -16.07 14.78
C LEU A 60 5.18 -16.51 15.67
N THR A 61 5.37 -17.61 16.40
CA THR A 61 4.33 -18.21 17.26
C THR A 61 4.78 -18.41 18.71
N THR A 62 6.07 -18.26 19.01
CA THR A 62 6.64 -18.40 20.36
C THR A 62 7.70 -17.30 20.56
N PRO A 63 7.85 -16.73 21.78
CA PRO A 63 8.95 -15.80 22.07
C PRO A 63 10.32 -16.42 21.80
N LEU A 64 11.23 -15.63 21.22
CA LEU A 64 12.57 -16.08 20.84
C LEU A 64 13.63 -15.18 21.50
N ARG A 65 14.69 -15.80 22.04
CA ARG A 65 15.88 -15.14 22.56
C ARG A 65 17.07 -15.36 21.62
N ARG A 66 17.82 -14.30 21.33
CA ARG A 66 19.08 -14.34 20.57
C ARG A 66 20.18 -15.08 21.37
N THR A 67 21.02 -15.84 20.68
CA THR A 67 22.20 -16.49 21.30
C THR A 67 23.54 -16.09 20.69
N THR A 68 23.53 -15.44 19.51
CA THR A 68 24.74 -14.92 18.84
C THR A 68 24.85 -13.40 19.01
N PRO A 69 26.02 -12.77 18.76
CA PRO A 69 26.13 -11.31 18.75
C PRO A 69 25.19 -10.63 17.75
N LYS A 70 24.80 -9.37 18.02
CA LYS A 70 24.08 -8.55 17.04
C LYS A 70 24.94 -8.35 15.79
N GLY A 71 24.31 -8.34 14.62
CA GLY A 71 25.01 -8.24 13.33
C GLY A 71 25.43 -9.57 12.70
N ALA A 72 25.36 -10.69 13.43
CA ALA A 72 25.59 -12.02 12.84
C ALA A 72 24.52 -12.36 11.77
N ASP A 73 24.92 -13.07 10.71
CA ASP A 73 24.00 -13.50 9.63
C ASP A 73 22.87 -14.39 10.14
N ASP A 74 23.13 -15.20 11.17
CA ASP A 74 22.14 -16.00 11.91
C ASP A 74 22.06 -15.51 13.37
N PRO A 75 20.90 -14.99 13.82
CA PRO A 75 20.65 -14.63 15.22
C PRO A 75 20.76 -15.76 16.24
N GLY A 76 20.70 -17.03 15.81
CA GLY A 76 20.72 -18.18 16.70
C GLY A 76 19.55 -18.20 17.68
N TRP A 77 18.32 -18.05 17.19
CA TRP A 77 17.13 -17.97 18.03
C TRP A 77 16.92 -19.24 18.87
N THR A 78 16.66 -19.05 20.16
CA THR A 78 16.21 -20.11 21.08
C THR A 78 14.82 -19.75 21.62
N PRO A 79 13.83 -20.66 21.54
CA PRO A 79 12.51 -20.43 22.13
C PRO A 79 12.60 -20.24 23.65
N ILE A 80 11.83 -19.28 24.18
CA ILE A 80 11.66 -19.04 25.63
C ILE A 80 10.18 -18.88 25.95
N SER A 81 9.80 -19.08 27.21
CA SER A 81 8.42 -18.85 27.65
C SER A 81 8.08 -17.36 27.70
N TRP A 82 6.79 -17.03 27.65
CA TRP A 82 6.32 -15.66 27.86
C TRP A 82 6.71 -15.09 29.22
N ASP A 83 6.68 -15.89 30.28
CA ASP A 83 7.02 -15.41 31.62
C ASP A 83 8.52 -15.05 31.73
N GLU A 84 9.40 -15.90 31.18
CA GLU A 84 10.83 -15.60 31.07
C GLU A 84 11.08 -14.33 30.24
N ALA A 85 10.45 -14.23 29.07
CA ALA A 85 10.60 -13.09 28.17
C ALA A 85 10.18 -11.78 28.85
N LEU A 86 8.96 -11.72 29.40
CA LEU A 86 8.42 -10.49 30.00
C LEU A 86 9.12 -10.12 31.31
N THR A 87 9.57 -11.10 32.09
CA THR A 87 10.39 -10.85 33.30
C THR A 87 11.73 -10.23 32.93
N GLU A 88 12.44 -10.80 31.96
CA GLU A 88 13.73 -10.28 31.51
C GLU A 88 13.59 -8.87 30.92
N ILE A 89 12.56 -8.65 30.09
CA ILE A 89 12.27 -7.33 29.51
C ILE A 89 11.99 -6.31 30.62
N ALA A 90 11.10 -6.63 31.56
CA ALA A 90 10.75 -5.71 32.65
C ALA A 90 11.98 -5.38 33.53
N ALA A 91 12.81 -6.38 33.84
CA ALA A 91 14.05 -6.17 34.57
C ALA A 91 15.00 -5.23 33.81
N ARG A 92 15.34 -5.55 32.55
CA ARG A 92 16.30 -4.77 31.75
C ARG A 92 15.84 -3.33 31.50
N LEU A 93 14.55 -3.13 31.17
CA LEU A 93 13.99 -1.78 31.01
C LEU A 93 13.95 -1.02 32.34
N GLY A 94 13.58 -1.70 33.43
CA GLY A 94 13.56 -1.12 34.77
C GLY A 94 14.96 -0.71 35.25
N ASP A 95 15.97 -1.52 35.00
CA ASP A 95 17.37 -1.26 35.35
C ASP A 95 17.88 -0.02 34.61
N ILE A 96 17.70 0.04 33.27
CA ILE A 96 18.09 1.21 32.46
C ILE A 96 17.37 2.47 32.93
N ARG A 97 16.06 2.37 33.23
CA ARG A 97 15.29 3.51 33.76
C ARG A 97 15.83 4.00 35.11
N ARG A 98 16.27 3.11 36.00
CA ARG A 98 16.85 3.49 37.31
C ARG A 98 18.25 4.08 37.17
N GLU A 99 19.09 3.51 36.30
CA GLU A 99 20.48 3.90 36.12
C GLU A 99 20.65 5.19 35.30
N SER A 100 19.88 5.35 34.23
CA SER A 100 20.07 6.41 33.24
C SER A 100 18.82 7.26 33.02
N GLY A 101 17.69 6.93 33.65
CA GLY A 101 16.41 7.59 33.45
C GLY A 101 15.61 7.02 32.28
N ALA A 102 14.29 7.25 32.27
CA ALA A 102 13.38 6.70 31.28
C ALA A 102 13.67 7.15 29.83
N HIS A 103 14.23 8.36 29.66
CA HIS A 103 14.70 8.88 28.36
C HIS A 103 15.82 8.04 27.71
N ALA A 104 16.54 7.21 28.45
CA ALA A 104 17.52 6.28 27.87
C ALA A 104 16.89 5.07 27.14
N VAL A 105 15.56 4.93 27.18
CA VAL A 105 14.80 3.90 26.45
C VAL A 105 13.98 4.58 25.37
N ALA A 106 14.17 4.19 24.11
CA ALA A 106 13.33 4.60 23.00
C ALA A 106 12.28 3.53 22.67
N PHE A 107 11.17 3.95 22.09
CA PHE A 107 10.08 3.07 21.67
C PHE A 107 9.76 3.27 20.20
N GLY A 108 9.94 2.23 19.38
CA GLY A 108 9.54 2.25 17.98
C GLY A 108 8.09 1.82 17.82
N VAL A 109 7.27 2.63 17.15
CA VAL A 109 5.85 2.34 16.96
C VAL A 109 5.47 2.51 15.49
N THR A 110 4.99 1.44 14.86
CA THR A 110 4.60 1.47 13.45
C THR A 110 3.32 2.27 13.22
N THR A 111 3.10 2.79 12.01
CA THR A 111 1.95 3.67 11.75
C THR A 111 0.62 2.90 11.76
N PRO A 112 -0.44 3.41 12.42
CA PRO A 112 -1.78 2.82 12.35
C PRO A 112 -2.44 3.02 10.97
N SER A 113 -1.83 3.81 10.08
CA SER A 113 -2.38 4.05 8.73
C SER A 113 -2.17 2.87 7.77
N GLY A 114 -1.27 1.94 8.10
CA GLY A 114 -0.91 0.79 7.25
C GLY A 114 -0.60 -0.48 8.04
N THR A 115 -1.07 -0.59 9.28
CA THR A 115 -0.86 -1.77 10.13
C THR A 115 -2.03 -2.00 11.09
N PRO A 116 -2.22 -3.23 11.60
CA PRO A 116 -3.17 -3.56 12.67
C PRO A 116 -2.93 -2.86 14.01
N LEU A 117 -1.86 -2.06 14.13
CA LEU A 117 -1.50 -1.39 15.37
C LEU A 117 -2.58 -0.38 15.82
N SER A 118 -3.48 0.03 14.92
CA SER A 118 -4.61 0.89 15.28
C SER A 118 -5.51 0.33 16.39
N ASP A 119 -5.47 -0.98 16.66
CA ASP A 119 -6.24 -1.63 17.74
C ASP A 119 -5.61 -1.46 19.13
N SER A 120 -4.33 -1.07 19.19
CA SER A 120 -3.54 -1.09 20.43
C SER A 120 -2.74 0.19 20.68
N ILE A 121 -2.69 1.11 19.69
CA ILE A 121 -1.87 2.32 19.73
C ILE A 121 -2.09 3.17 20.97
N ASP A 122 -3.34 3.37 21.41
CA ASP A 122 -3.64 4.19 22.58
C ASP A 122 -3.03 3.59 23.87
N TRP A 123 -3.08 2.27 24.02
CA TRP A 123 -2.52 1.59 25.20
C TRP A 123 -1.00 1.51 25.16
N ILE A 124 -0.41 1.36 23.96
CA ILE A 124 1.04 1.45 23.77
C ILE A 124 1.54 2.86 24.11
N GLU A 125 0.88 3.91 23.63
CA GLU A 125 1.27 5.29 23.94
C GLU A 125 1.11 5.59 25.43
N ARG A 126 0.05 5.09 26.06
CA ARG A 126 -0.11 5.17 27.52
C ARG A 126 1.07 4.51 28.23
N PHE A 127 1.49 3.32 27.78
CA PHE A 127 2.58 2.57 28.41
C PHE A 127 3.88 3.36 28.34
N ILE A 128 4.21 3.90 27.17
CA ILE A 128 5.43 4.68 26.95
C ILE A 128 5.45 5.94 27.82
N ARG A 129 4.32 6.65 27.90
CA ARG A 129 4.22 7.91 28.67
C ARG A 129 4.25 7.68 30.17
N VAL A 130 3.57 6.65 30.68
CA VAL A 130 3.62 6.27 32.11
C VAL A 130 4.98 5.67 32.48
N PHE A 131 5.65 4.97 31.55
CA PHE A 131 7.04 4.57 31.72
C PHE A 131 7.98 5.78 31.86
N GLY A 132 7.61 6.91 31.25
CA GLY A 132 8.28 8.20 31.37
C GLY A 132 9.24 8.50 30.22
N SER A 133 9.18 7.78 29.10
CA SER A 133 10.07 8.05 27.96
C SER A 133 9.46 9.12 27.05
N PRO A 134 10.21 10.19 26.71
CA PRO A 134 9.84 11.14 25.67
C PRO A 134 10.16 10.65 24.25
N ASN A 135 10.81 9.49 24.11
CA ASN A 135 11.45 9.07 22.86
C ASN A 135 10.63 8.02 22.14
N THR A 136 9.50 8.46 21.57
CA THR A 136 8.66 7.60 20.73
C THR A 136 8.98 7.84 19.26
N ILE A 137 9.55 6.84 18.61
CA ILE A 137 9.86 6.86 17.18
C ILE A 137 8.62 6.42 16.42
N TYR A 138 7.99 7.39 15.76
CA TYR A 138 7.00 7.12 14.72
C TYR A 138 7.61 7.36 13.34
N ALA A 139 6.79 7.20 12.31
CA ALA A 139 7.10 7.65 10.95
C ALA A 139 6.42 9.00 10.66
N THR A 140 6.20 9.85 11.67
CA THR A 140 5.41 11.09 11.55
C THR A 140 5.99 12.02 10.49
N GLU A 141 7.31 12.18 10.54
CA GLU A 141 8.14 12.97 9.63
C GLU A 141 8.07 12.49 8.17
N ILE A 142 7.66 11.24 7.90
CA ILE A 142 7.52 10.71 6.53
C ILE A 142 6.10 10.22 6.21
N CYS A 143 5.10 10.49 7.06
CA CYS A 143 3.76 9.97 6.90
C CYS A 143 2.67 11.03 6.97
N ASN A 144 2.52 11.69 8.12
CA ASN A 144 1.34 12.48 8.45
C ASN A 144 1.64 13.87 9.00
N TRP A 145 2.91 14.23 9.20
CA TRP A 145 3.30 15.56 9.70
C TRP A 145 2.57 16.70 8.98
N HIS A 146 2.65 16.69 7.66
CA HIS A 146 2.13 17.76 6.81
C HIS A 146 0.62 17.95 7.08
N LYS A 147 -0.19 16.89 6.90
CA LYS A 147 -1.64 16.99 7.04
C LYS A 147 -2.10 17.22 8.48
N ASP A 148 -1.41 16.69 9.50
CA ASP A 148 -1.91 16.75 10.88
C ASP A 148 -1.40 17.99 11.64
N PHE A 149 -0.20 18.47 11.34
CA PHE A 149 0.47 19.53 12.10
C PHE A 149 0.85 20.73 11.25
N ALA A 150 1.36 20.55 10.03
CA ALA A 150 1.66 21.71 9.17
C ALA A 150 0.39 22.47 8.75
N HIS A 151 -0.69 21.74 8.44
CA HIS A 151 -2.02 22.32 8.18
C HIS A 151 -2.54 23.14 9.37
N ALA A 152 -2.19 22.75 10.60
CA ALA A 152 -2.63 23.44 11.82
C ALA A 152 -2.01 24.84 11.97
N PHE A 153 -0.86 25.13 11.34
CA PHE A 153 -0.32 26.49 11.29
C PHE A 153 -1.21 27.46 10.51
N THR A 154 -2.14 26.97 9.69
CA THR A 154 -3.08 27.82 8.93
C THR A 154 -4.49 27.73 9.48
N PHE A 155 -5.01 26.53 9.78
CA PHE A 155 -6.40 26.36 10.24
C PHE A 155 -6.57 26.07 11.74
N GLY A 156 -5.48 25.90 12.50
CA GLY A 156 -5.54 25.52 13.92
C GLY A 156 -5.90 24.06 14.19
N CYS A 157 -6.06 23.24 13.15
CA CYS A 157 -6.29 21.81 13.28
C CYS A 157 -5.63 21.05 12.13
N GLY A 158 -5.45 19.73 12.30
CA GLY A 158 -5.11 18.85 11.17
C GLY A 158 -6.18 18.86 10.08
N MET A 159 -5.79 18.44 8.87
CA MET A 159 -6.63 18.38 7.68
C MET A 159 -7.89 17.54 7.95
N PRO A 160 -9.09 18.13 7.94
CA PRO A 160 -10.33 17.39 8.19
C PRO A 160 -10.70 16.46 7.03
N THR A 161 -11.65 15.56 7.25
CA THR A 161 -12.11 14.59 6.24
C THR A 161 -12.72 15.30 5.03
N ALA A 162 -12.25 14.99 3.82
CA ALA A 162 -12.79 15.53 2.58
C ALA A 162 -14.14 14.87 2.21
N ASP A 163 -15.20 15.67 2.12
CA ASP A 163 -16.54 15.21 1.74
C ASP A 163 -16.71 15.14 0.20
N TYR A 164 -15.95 14.25 -0.44
CA TYR A 164 -15.90 14.13 -1.89
C TYR A 164 -17.25 13.83 -2.54
N ALA A 165 -18.10 13.05 -1.88
CA ALA A 165 -19.40 12.64 -2.42
C ALA A 165 -20.36 13.83 -2.58
N GLN A 166 -20.09 14.93 -1.88
CA GLN A 166 -20.89 16.14 -1.93
C GLN A 166 -20.15 17.31 -2.58
N ALA A 167 -18.90 17.18 -3.04
CA ALA A 167 -18.13 18.31 -3.56
C ALA A 167 -18.61 18.81 -4.93
N ASP A 168 -18.36 20.10 -5.23
CA ASP A 168 -18.47 20.65 -6.59
C ASP A 168 -17.13 20.51 -7.33
N VAL A 169 -16.02 20.65 -6.59
CA VAL A 169 -14.66 20.41 -7.06
C VAL A 169 -13.93 19.50 -6.08
N ILE A 170 -13.36 18.43 -6.60
CA ILE A 170 -12.53 17.47 -5.87
C ILE A 170 -11.08 17.76 -6.24
N MET A 171 -10.25 18.07 -5.24
CA MET A 171 -8.81 18.27 -5.41
C MET A 171 -8.03 17.14 -4.73
N VAL A 172 -7.34 16.33 -5.52
CA VAL A 172 -6.49 15.24 -5.05
C VAL A 172 -5.04 15.58 -5.32
N TRP A 173 -4.22 15.74 -4.27
CA TRP A 173 -2.85 16.22 -4.41
C TRP A 173 -1.85 15.25 -3.76
N GLY A 174 -0.98 14.63 -4.54
CA GLY A 174 0.01 13.67 -4.03
C GLY A 174 -0.62 12.49 -3.26
N HIS A 175 -1.84 12.09 -3.65
CA HIS A 175 -2.65 11.07 -3.01
C HIS A 175 -3.34 10.20 -4.07
N ASN A 176 -3.37 8.87 -3.87
CA ASN A 176 -4.03 7.95 -4.80
C ASN A 176 -5.02 7.01 -4.10
N PRO A 177 -6.24 7.49 -3.77
CA PRO A 177 -7.28 6.71 -3.11
C PRO A 177 -7.58 5.35 -3.75
N THR A 178 -7.44 5.21 -5.07
CA THR A 178 -7.76 3.95 -5.78
C THR A 178 -6.89 2.78 -5.32
N SER A 179 -5.65 3.05 -4.90
CA SER A 179 -4.72 2.03 -4.38
C SER A 179 -4.57 2.08 -2.86
N THR A 180 -4.85 3.22 -2.21
CA THR A 180 -4.51 3.44 -0.79
C THR A 180 -5.70 3.67 0.15
N TRP A 181 -6.89 4.04 -0.35
CA TRP A 181 -8.08 4.30 0.48
C TRP A 181 -9.39 4.09 -0.30
N LEU A 182 -9.86 2.84 -0.36
CA LEU A 182 -11.01 2.44 -1.20
C LEU A 182 -12.31 3.17 -0.87
N SER A 183 -12.59 3.46 0.40
CA SER A 183 -13.82 4.17 0.76
C SER A 183 -13.82 5.63 0.28
N GLN A 184 -12.66 6.30 0.24
CA GLN A 184 -12.52 7.60 -0.42
C GLN A 184 -12.64 7.49 -1.95
N ALA A 185 -12.06 6.46 -2.58
CA ALA A 185 -12.22 6.24 -4.01
C ALA A 185 -13.70 6.08 -4.41
N ASN A 186 -14.48 5.35 -3.61
CA ASN A 186 -15.93 5.25 -3.77
C ASN A 186 -16.61 6.62 -3.60
N ALA A 187 -16.24 7.40 -2.58
CA ALA A 187 -16.78 8.75 -2.37
C ALA A 187 -16.48 9.70 -3.54
N ILE A 188 -15.28 9.65 -4.13
CA ILE A 188 -14.93 10.40 -5.35
C ILE A 188 -15.83 9.96 -6.51
N GLY A 189 -16.00 8.65 -6.72
CA GLY A 189 -16.90 8.12 -7.74
C GLY A 189 -18.33 8.64 -7.62
N ARG A 190 -18.87 8.71 -6.39
CA ARG A 190 -20.20 9.30 -6.12
C ARG A 190 -20.24 10.81 -6.39
N GLY A 191 -19.18 11.54 -6.06
CA GLY A 191 -19.05 12.97 -6.39
C GLY A 191 -19.04 13.21 -7.90
N ARG A 192 -18.24 12.44 -8.65
CA ARG A 192 -18.16 12.50 -10.11
C ARG A 192 -19.51 12.22 -10.77
N ALA A 193 -20.22 11.18 -10.33
CA ALA A 193 -21.56 10.86 -10.83
C ALA A 193 -22.58 11.99 -10.62
N ARG A 194 -22.34 12.89 -9.65
CA ARG A 194 -23.15 14.08 -9.39
C ARG A 194 -22.67 15.34 -10.11
N GLY A 195 -21.64 15.23 -10.93
CA GLY A 195 -21.09 16.34 -11.72
C GLY A 195 -19.90 17.06 -11.09
N ALA A 196 -19.30 16.53 -10.01
CA ALA A 196 -18.12 17.15 -9.40
C ALA A 196 -16.94 17.18 -10.38
N LYS A 197 -16.29 18.33 -10.50
CA LYS A 197 -15.04 18.49 -11.26
C LYS A 197 -13.86 17.89 -10.50
N LEU A 198 -12.87 17.36 -11.21
CA LEU A 198 -11.72 16.67 -10.62
C LEU A 198 -10.41 17.33 -11.05
N LEU A 199 -9.66 17.82 -10.06
CA LEU A 199 -8.27 18.25 -10.18
C LEU A 199 -7.37 17.21 -9.54
N VAL A 200 -6.40 16.69 -10.32
CA VAL A 200 -5.37 15.78 -9.81
C VAL A 200 -3.99 16.40 -9.99
N VAL A 201 -3.24 16.48 -8.90
CA VAL A 201 -1.83 16.89 -8.90
C VAL A 201 -0.99 15.68 -8.48
N ASP A 202 -0.35 15.05 -9.46
CA ASP A 202 0.48 13.85 -9.28
C ASP A 202 1.47 13.78 -10.45
N PRO A 203 2.76 13.47 -10.21
CA PRO A 203 3.74 13.28 -11.28
C PRO A 203 3.36 12.17 -12.27
N ARG A 204 2.51 11.21 -11.88
CA ARG A 204 2.02 10.14 -12.74
C ARG A 204 0.63 10.41 -13.26
N LYS A 205 0.37 9.89 -14.46
CA LYS A 205 -0.99 9.79 -15.01
C LYS A 205 -1.74 8.61 -14.39
N THR A 206 -2.01 8.71 -13.09
CA THR A 206 -2.84 7.71 -12.37
C THR A 206 -4.22 7.57 -13.01
N PRO A 207 -4.99 6.50 -12.71
CA PRO A 207 -6.35 6.38 -13.25
C PRO A 207 -7.27 7.56 -12.92
N LEU A 208 -7.13 8.17 -11.73
CA LEU A 208 -7.86 9.40 -11.40
C LEU A 208 -7.37 10.59 -12.22
N ALA A 209 -6.06 10.69 -12.48
CA ALA A 209 -5.50 11.74 -13.32
C ALA A 209 -5.95 11.61 -14.79
N ALA A 210 -6.10 10.39 -15.30
CA ALA A 210 -6.61 10.13 -16.63
C ALA A 210 -8.09 10.52 -16.80
N ASP A 211 -8.88 10.43 -15.73
CA ASP A 211 -10.30 10.85 -15.67
C ASP A 211 -10.50 12.29 -15.16
N ALA A 212 -9.42 13.04 -14.88
CA ALA A 212 -9.50 14.38 -14.30
C ALA A 212 -9.91 15.43 -15.34
N ASP A 213 -10.66 16.45 -14.90
CA ASP A 213 -10.91 17.65 -15.71
C ASP A 213 -9.61 18.48 -15.87
N ALA A 214 -8.72 18.43 -14.88
CA ALA A 214 -7.36 18.94 -14.98
C ALA A 214 -6.36 18.02 -14.26
N TRP A 215 -5.28 17.67 -14.94
CA TRP A 215 -4.14 16.95 -14.37
C TRP A 215 -2.86 17.78 -14.49
N LEU A 216 -2.19 17.98 -13.35
CA LEU A 216 -0.93 18.70 -13.25
C LEU A 216 0.21 17.70 -12.93
N PRO A 217 1.07 17.35 -13.91
CA PRO A 217 2.21 16.45 -13.73
C PRO A 217 3.37 17.16 -13.01
N VAL A 218 3.16 17.47 -11.74
CA VAL A 218 4.11 18.25 -10.94
C VAL A 218 5.46 17.53 -10.82
N ARG A 219 6.56 18.26 -11.01
CA ARG A 219 7.90 17.79 -10.65
C ARG A 219 7.98 17.54 -9.13
N PRO A 220 8.38 16.35 -8.67
CA PRO A 220 8.39 16.05 -7.24
C PRO A 220 9.24 17.05 -6.43
N GLY A 221 8.66 17.60 -5.35
CA GLY A 221 9.32 18.56 -4.45
C GLY A 221 9.10 20.03 -4.80
N THR A 222 8.39 20.33 -5.89
CA THR A 222 8.08 21.72 -6.33
C THR A 222 6.61 22.11 -6.09
N ASP A 223 5.85 21.26 -5.39
CA ASP A 223 4.42 21.44 -5.11
C ASP A 223 4.08 22.79 -4.44
N ALA A 224 4.97 23.32 -3.58
CA ALA A 224 4.79 24.63 -2.98
C ALA A 224 4.71 25.73 -4.04
N ALA A 225 5.62 25.74 -5.02
CA ALA A 225 5.61 26.72 -6.11
C ALA A 225 4.34 26.59 -6.96
N LEU A 226 3.87 25.37 -7.19
CA LEU A 226 2.62 25.10 -7.92
C LEU A 226 1.40 25.65 -7.16
N ALA A 227 1.29 25.37 -5.86
CA ALA A 227 0.18 25.85 -5.03
C ALA A 227 0.17 27.39 -4.91
N LEU A 228 1.34 28.02 -4.75
CA LEU A 228 1.47 29.47 -4.73
C LEU A 228 1.12 30.10 -6.09
N GLY A 229 1.54 29.46 -7.20
CA GLY A 229 1.16 29.87 -8.55
C GLY A 229 -0.35 29.82 -8.80
N LEU A 230 -1.01 28.75 -8.37
CA LEU A 230 -2.47 28.64 -8.43
C LEU A 230 -3.15 29.70 -7.55
N ALA A 231 -2.68 29.89 -6.30
CA ALA A 231 -3.22 30.89 -5.40
C ALA A 231 -3.15 32.31 -6.01
N ARG A 232 -2.01 32.64 -6.64
CA ARG A 232 -1.86 33.89 -7.40
C ARG A 232 -2.91 34.02 -8.50
N ARG A 233 -3.08 32.99 -9.32
CA ARG A 233 -4.03 32.98 -10.44
C ARG A 233 -5.47 33.18 -9.95
N LEU A 234 -5.86 32.57 -8.83
CA LEU A 234 -7.17 32.76 -8.22
C LEU A 234 -7.38 34.21 -7.74
N ILE A 235 -6.35 34.82 -7.15
CA ILE A 235 -6.39 36.21 -6.69
C ILE A 235 -6.44 37.19 -7.87
N ASP A 236 -5.53 37.05 -8.84
CA ASP A 236 -5.40 37.95 -10.00
C ASP A 236 -6.66 37.92 -10.88
N SER A 237 -7.35 36.77 -10.96
CA SER A 237 -8.60 36.61 -11.71
C SER A 237 -9.87 36.89 -10.90
N GLY A 238 -9.76 37.22 -9.60
CA GLY A 238 -10.92 37.46 -8.73
C GLY A 238 -11.81 36.23 -8.47
N ARG A 239 -11.26 35.02 -8.57
CA ARG A 239 -12.00 33.74 -8.43
C ARG A 239 -12.06 33.19 -7.00
N TYR A 240 -11.49 33.89 -6.02
CA TYR A 240 -11.49 33.50 -4.61
C TYR A 240 -12.73 34.03 -3.85
N ASP A 241 -13.07 33.41 -2.71
CA ASP A 241 -14.14 33.89 -1.81
C ASP A 241 -13.61 35.07 -0.97
N GLU A 242 -13.66 36.26 -1.54
CA GLU A 242 -13.17 37.49 -0.90
C GLU A 242 -13.86 37.78 0.44
N MET A 243 -15.15 37.48 0.56
CA MET A 243 -15.90 37.70 1.80
C MET A 243 -15.44 36.75 2.92
N PHE A 244 -15.17 35.48 2.60
CA PHE A 244 -14.54 34.57 3.54
C PHE A 244 -13.15 35.06 3.93
N VAL A 245 -12.32 35.45 2.95
CA VAL A 245 -10.97 35.98 3.18
C VAL A 245 -11.01 37.16 4.16
N ARG A 246 -11.88 38.15 3.95
CA ARG A 246 -12.00 39.32 4.84
C ARG A 246 -12.48 38.97 6.26
N ARG A 247 -13.41 38.03 6.40
CA ARG A 247 -14.08 37.77 7.70
C ARG A 247 -13.42 36.69 8.55
N TRP A 248 -12.92 35.64 7.92
CA TRP A 248 -12.54 34.39 8.57
C TRP A 248 -11.06 34.04 8.44
N THR A 249 -10.29 34.84 7.70
CA THR A 249 -8.83 34.79 7.71
C THR A 249 -8.26 36.01 8.42
N ASN A 250 -6.96 36.03 8.65
CA ASN A 250 -6.25 37.20 9.16
C ASN A 250 -5.84 38.20 8.07
N ALA A 251 -6.35 38.06 6.84
CA ALA A 251 -6.08 38.92 5.69
C ALA A 251 -6.12 40.45 5.97
N PRO A 252 -7.09 41.00 6.73
CA PRO A 252 -7.16 42.45 6.96
C PRO A 252 -6.28 42.94 8.13
N LEU A 253 -5.69 42.04 8.92
CA LEU A 253 -4.86 42.44 10.06
C LEU A 253 -3.61 43.16 9.55
N LEU A 254 -3.27 44.28 10.19
CA LEU A 254 -2.07 45.03 9.86
C LEU A 254 -0.83 44.36 10.47
N VAL A 255 0.20 44.21 9.64
CA VAL A 255 1.53 43.75 10.00
C VAL A 255 2.48 44.94 9.92
N ARG A 256 3.34 45.09 10.91
CA ARG A 256 4.32 46.18 10.95
C ARG A 256 5.48 45.86 10.00
N ASN A 257 5.89 46.83 9.19
CA ASN A 257 6.96 46.64 8.20
C ASN A 257 8.37 46.57 8.83
N ASP A 258 8.53 47.07 10.05
CA ASP A 258 9.81 47.13 10.75
C ASP A 258 10.25 45.77 11.33
N ASN A 259 9.29 44.96 11.78
CA ASN A 259 9.59 43.71 12.48
C ASN A 259 8.71 42.50 12.07
N GLY A 260 7.67 42.70 11.26
CA GLY A 260 6.77 41.63 10.82
C GLY A 260 5.73 41.15 11.85
N HIS A 261 5.69 41.74 13.04
CA HIS A 261 4.65 41.42 14.02
C HIS A 261 3.32 42.09 13.66
N PHE A 262 2.21 41.50 14.11
CA PHE A 262 0.91 42.15 14.00
C PHE A 262 0.90 43.46 14.79
N LEU A 263 0.34 44.51 14.18
CA LEU A 263 0.07 45.77 14.87
C LEU A 263 -1.02 45.54 15.92
N ARG A 264 -0.73 45.94 17.16
CA ARG A 264 -1.64 45.83 18.31
C ARG A 264 -2.14 47.19 18.75
N VAL A 265 -3.27 47.22 19.46
CA VAL A 265 -3.80 48.48 20.03
C VAL A 265 -2.79 49.16 20.94
N ARG A 266 -1.99 48.40 21.71
CA ARG A 266 -0.90 48.96 22.54
C ARG A 266 0.17 49.72 21.76
N ASP A 267 0.30 49.47 20.45
CA ASP A 267 1.28 50.11 19.59
C ASP A 267 0.78 51.45 19.02
N VAL A 268 -0.52 51.77 19.19
CA VAL A 268 -1.20 52.91 18.54
C VAL A 268 -1.46 54.05 19.53
N ALA A 269 -1.33 55.30 19.08
CA ALA A 269 -1.46 56.50 19.92
C ALA A 269 -2.85 56.73 20.55
N ALA A 270 -3.91 56.16 19.97
CA ALA A 270 -5.28 56.43 20.42
C ALA A 270 -5.67 55.58 21.64
N THR A 271 -6.24 56.22 22.67
CA THR A 271 -6.84 55.55 23.82
C THR A 271 -8.17 54.90 23.43
N HIS A 272 -8.20 53.58 23.37
CA HIS A 272 -9.41 52.81 23.09
C HIS A 272 -9.99 52.27 24.41
N VAL A 273 -10.90 53.04 25.00
CA VAL A 273 -11.54 52.67 26.27
C VAL A 273 -12.39 51.41 26.08
N GLY A 274 -12.13 50.38 26.88
CA GLY A 274 -12.88 49.12 26.85
C GLY A 274 -12.41 48.11 25.79
N VAL A 275 -11.29 48.35 25.11
CA VAL A 275 -10.69 47.43 24.13
C VAL A 275 -9.37 46.88 24.68
N SER A 276 -9.10 45.59 24.48
CA SER A 276 -7.85 44.97 24.92
C SER A 276 -6.62 45.62 24.25
N PRO A 277 -5.54 45.92 25.00
CA PRO A 277 -4.27 46.37 24.40
C PRO A 277 -3.65 45.35 23.43
N GLU A 278 -4.00 44.07 23.58
CA GLU A 278 -3.56 42.97 22.72
C GLU A 278 -4.48 42.75 21.51
N ALA A 279 -5.57 43.51 21.40
CA ALA A 279 -6.44 43.47 20.22
C ALA A 279 -5.63 43.83 18.96
N PHE A 280 -5.98 43.19 17.85
CA PHE A 280 -5.35 43.44 16.57
C PHE A 280 -5.85 44.77 15.98
N VAL A 281 -5.16 45.28 14.97
CA VAL A 281 -5.57 46.49 14.25
C VAL A 281 -5.77 46.16 12.78
N ILE A 282 -6.87 46.67 12.21
CA ILE A 282 -7.15 46.67 10.77
C ILE A 282 -7.18 48.11 10.26
N TRP A 283 -7.07 48.32 8.94
CA TRP A 283 -7.32 49.63 8.35
C TRP A 283 -8.76 49.73 7.85
N ASN A 284 -9.51 50.74 8.29
CA ASN A 284 -10.85 51.01 7.76
C ASN A 284 -10.72 52.03 6.61
N GLU A 285 -11.06 51.59 5.40
CA GLU A 285 -10.97 52.40 4.18
C GLU A 285 -11.98 53.56 4.19
N ALA A 286 -13.18 53.35 4.73
CA ALA A 286 -14.22 54.38 4.78
C ALA A 286 -13.87 55.51 5.78
N ALA A 287 -13.24 55.15 6.90
CA ALA A 287 -12.78 56.11 7.91
C ALA A 287 -11.37 56.65 7.65
N ALA A 288 -10.63 56.03 6.71
CA ALA A 288 -9.20 56.28 6.46
C ALA A 288 -8.35 56.27 7.75
N ALA A 289 -8.62 55.31 8.63
CA ALA A 289 -8.03 55.26 9.97
C ALA A 289 -7.80 53.81 10.45
N PRO A 290 -6.84 53.58 11.37
CA PRO A 290 -6.70 52.31 12.05
C PRO A 290 -7.93 52.05 12.94
N GLN A 291 -8.43 50.82 12.93
CA GLN A 291 -9.57 50.38 13.71
C GLN A 291 -9.16 49.13 14.53
N PRO A 292 -9.42 49.10 15.85
CA PRO A 292 -9.24 47.88 16.64
C PRO A 292 -10.14 46.74 16.18
N TYR A 293 -9.63 45.52 16.31
CA TYR A 293 -10.37 44.32 16.01
C TYR A 293 -10.08 43.21 17.03
N GLU A 294 -11.08 42.93 17.86
CA GLU A 294 -11.08 41.78 18.76
C GLU A 294 -11.62 40.55 18.02
N THR A 295 -10.74 39.59 17.74
CA THR A 295 -11.09 38.41 16.92
C THR A 295 -11.97 37.39 17.65
N THR A 296 -12.31 37.63 18.92
CA THR A 296 -13.41 36.97 19.65
C THR A 296 -14.75 37.22 18.97
N HIS A 297 -14.91 38.31 18.21
CA HIS A 297 -16.08 38.59 17.39
C HIS A 297 -15.75 38.52 15.90
N ALA A 298 -16.67 38.04 15.07
CA ALA A 298 -16.50 38.09 13.62
C ALA A 298 -16.86 39.48 13.08
N LEU A 299 -16.10 39.99 12.10
CA LEU A 299 -16.48 41.21 11.38
C LEU A 299 -17.90 41.07 10.81
N SER A 300 -18.71 42.12 10.93
CA SER A 300 -19.94 42.24 10.17
C SER A 300 -19.62 42.29 8.67
N ARG A 301 -20.61 42.02 7.80
CA ARG A 301 -20.38 42.10 6.35
C ARG A 301 -19.93 43.50 5.93
N ASP A 302 -20.54 44.55 6.49
CA ASP A 302 -20.21 45.93 6.15
C ASP A 302 -18.80 46.31 6.64
N ALA A 303 -18.44 45.94 7.88
CA ALA A 303 -17.10 46.19 8.40
C ALA A 303 -16.02 45.42 7.60
N ALA A 304 -16.32 44.20 7.17
CA ALA A 304 -15.41 43.40 6.34
C ALA A 304 -15.19 44.03 4.95
N ASN A 305 -16.24 44.59 4.34
CA ASN A 305 -16.14 45.31 3.08
C ASN A 305 -15.31 46.60 3.19
N GLN A 306 -15.28 47.23 4.37
CA GLN A 306 -14.51 48.46 4.64
C GLN A 306 -13.08 48.17 5.10
N ALA A 307 -12.72 46.93 5.45
CA ALA A 307 -11.39 46.60 5.93
C ALA A 307 -10.40 46.51 4.75
N ALA A 308 -9.27 47.23 4.78
CA ALA A 308 -8.32 47.18 3.66
C ALA A 308 -7.67 45.79 3.53
N LEU A 309 -7.54 45.31 2.29
CA LEU A 309 -6.76 44.12 1.96
C LEU A 309 -5.41 44.45 1.30
N ARG A 310 -5.25 45.65 0.76
CA ARG A 310 -4.02 46.09 0.06
C ARG A 310 -3.65 47.50 0.48
N GLY A 311 -2.38 47.84 0.28
CA GLY A 311 -1.85 49.18 0.55
C GLY A 311 -0.92 49.25 1.75
N GLU A 312 -0.23 50.38 1.86
CA GLU A 312 0.67 50.70 2.97
C GLU A 312 0.14 51.89 3.74
N PHE A 313 0.08 51.74 5.06
CA PHE A 313 -0.54 52.67 5.97
C PHE A 313 0.46 53.08 7.05
N ALA A 314 0.51 54.38 7.36
CA ALA A 314 1.31 54.89 8.47
C ALA A 314 0.40 55.09 9.69
N VAL A 315 0.64 54.34 10.76
CA VAL A 315 -0.09 54.44 12.02
C VAL A 315 0.78 55.16 13.05
N MET A 316 0.20 56.13 13.76
CA MET A 316 0.91 56.86 14.82
C MET A 316 1.01 56.01 16.08
N SER A 317 2.21 55.90 16.65
CA SER A 317 2.45 55.24 17.93
C SER A 317 2.28 56.18 19.13
N GLY A 318 2.15 55.60 20.33
CA GLY A 318 2.00 56.35 21.59
C GLY A 318 3.16 57.28 21.91
N ASP A 319 4.35 57.03 21.37
CA ASP A 319 5.54 57.89 21.50
C ASP A 319 5.61 59.00 20.42
N GLY A 320 4.63 59.07 19.52
CA GLY A 320 4.59 60.02 18.41
C GLY A 320 5.40 59.59 17.17
N SER A 321 5.97 58.39 17.15
CA SER A 321 6.59 57.83 15.93
C SER A 321 5.56 57.30 14.93
N ARG A 322 5.97 57.13 13.66
CA ARG A 322 5.14 56.53 12.60
C ARG A 322 5.53 55.07 12.37
N ILE A 323 4.58 54.17 12.51
CA ILE A 323 4.74 52.74 12.23
C ILE A 323 4.13 52.46 10.85
N ALA A 324 4.98 52.13 9.87
CA ALA A 324 4.53 51.69 8.55
C ALA A 324 3.99 50.26 8.65
N CYS A 325 2.79 50.03 8.12
CA CYS A 325 2.09 48.76 8.21
C CYS A 325 1.43 48.40 6.88
N ARG A 326 1.25 47.09 6.62
CA ARG A 326 0.47 46.59 5.49
C ARG A 326 -0.47 45.46 5.95
N PRO A 327 -1.64 45.27 5.31
CA PRO A 327 -2.49 44.12 5.59
C PRO A 327 -1.78 42.81 5.25
N VAL A 328 -2.10 41.73 5.97
CA VAL A 328 -1.62 40.37 5.67
C VAL A 328 -1.83 39.97 4.21
N PHE A 329 -2.98 40.33 3.63
CA PHE A 329 -3.28 39.97 2.24
C PHE A 329 -2.34 40.63 1.24
N ASP A 330 -1.85 41.84 1.54
CA ASP A 330 -0.84 42.53 0.73
C ASP A 330 0.52 41.82 0.83
N HIS A 331 0.91 41.39 2.04
CA HIS A 331 2.10 40.54 2.24
C HIS A 331 2.01 39.21 1.50
N LEU A 332 0.83 38.58 1.50
CA LEU A 332 0.59 37.36 0.72
C LEU A 332 0.77 37.65 -0.78
N CYS A 333 0.11 38.67 -1.33
CA CYS A 333 0.23 39.03 -2.75
C CYS A 333 1.68 39.31 -3.15
N ALA A 334 2.44 40.02 -2.31
CA ALA A 334 3.86 40.27 -2.53
C ALA A 334 4.67 38.96 -2.54
N GLY A 335 4.40 38.03 -1.62
CA GLY A 335 5.03 36.70 -1.59
C GLY A 335 4.67 35.83 -2.81
N LEU A 336 3.46 35.98 -3.35
CA LEU A 336 2.98 35.26 -4.52
C LEU A 336 3.55 35.81 -5.84
N ALA A 337 4.03 37.06 -5.86
CA ALA A 337 4.49 37.73 -7.07
C ALA A 337 5.63 37.01 -7.80
N ALA A 338 6.44 36.22 -7.08
CA ALA A 338 7.52 35.42 -7.67
C ALA A 338 7.03 34.19 -8.46
N TYR A 339 5.77 33.78 -8.32
CA TYR A 339 5.23 32.54 -8.90
C TYR A 339 4.29 32.85 -10.07
N ASP A 340 4.79 33.54 -11.09
CA ASP A 340 4.06 33.67 -12.36
C ASP A 340 4.04 32.34 -13.15
N ALA A 341 3.24 32.26 -14.21
CA ALA A 341 3.11 31.01 -14.96
C ALA A 341 4.41 30.56 -15.64
N ALA A 342 5.28 31.49 -16.04
CA ALA A 342 6.56 31.15 -16.64
C ALA A 342 7.49 30.50 -15.61
N THR A 343 7.56 31.09 -14.42
CA THR A 343 8.38 30.60 -13.30
C THR A 343 7.86 29.25 -12.79
N VAL A 344 6.54 29.12 -12.59
CA VAL A 344 5.92 27.85 -12.17
C VAL A 344 6.13 26.77 -13.23
N SER A 345 6.03 27.11 -14.52
CA SER A 345 6.33 26.17 -15.59
C SER A 345 7.78 25.71 -15.57
N ALA A 346 8.73 26.61 -15.35
CA ALA A 346 10.15 26.26 -15.28
C ALA A 346 10.48 25.38 -14.06
N LEU A 347 9.90 25.68 -12.90
CA LEU A 347 10.15 24.92 -11.67
C LEU A 347 9.44 23.56 -11.68
N CYS A 348 8.15 23.56 -12.03
CA CYS A 348 7.26 22.43 -11.80
C CYS A 348 7.05 21.53 -13.02
N GLY A 349 7.46 21.96 -14.23
CA GLY A 349 7.17 21.24 -15.47
C GLY A 349 5.70 21.29 -15.91
N VAL A 350 4.90 22.16 -15.30
CA VAL A 350 3.47 22.33 -15.61
C VAL A 350 3.29 23.54 -16.51
N SER A 351 2.72 23.35 -17.70
CA SER A 351 2.57 24.43 -18.67
C SER A 351 1.59 25.52 -18.18
N PRO A 352 1.71 26.77 -18.64
CA PRO A 352 0.74 27.83 -18.35
C PRO A 352 -0.71 27.44 -18.65
N ALA A 353 -0.95 26.74 -19.76
CA ALA A 353 -2.29 26.28 -20.13
C ALA A 353 -2.87 25.26 -19.15
N GLN A 354 -2.04 24.36 -18.61
CA GLN A 354 -2.47 23.43 -17.56
C GLN A 354 -2.79 24.17 -16.25
N LEU A 355 -1.98 25.17 -15.90
CA LEU A 355 -2.25 26.03 -14.73
C LEU A 355 -3.58 26.77 -14.87
N ASP A 356 -3.84 27.36 -16.04
CA ASP A 356 -5.08 28.09 -16.31
C ASP A 356 -6.28 27.14 -16.29
N ALA A 357 -6.17 25.96 -16.92
CA ALA A 357 -7.23 24.94 -16.87
C ALA A 357 -7.56 24.49 -15.44
N ALA A 358 -6.55 24.36 -14.57
CA ALA A 358 -6.76 24.04 -13.17
C ALA A 358 -7.39 25.22 -12.39
N ALA A 359 -6.94 26.45 -12.63
CA ALA A 359 -7.52 27.65 -12.02
C ALA A 359 -8.98 27.86 -12.46
N ASP A 360 -9.32 27.50 -13.70
CA ASP A 360 -10.67 27.60 -14.26
C ASP A 360 -11.69 26.67 -13.59
N LEU A 361 -11.23 25.62 -12.92
CA LEU A 361 -12.12 24.76 -12.13
C LEU A 361 -12.70 25.49 -10.92
N PHE A 362 -12.01 26.51 -10.41
CA PHE A 362 -12.41 27.28 -9.23
C PHE A 362 -13.28 28.48 -9.59
N THR A 363 -14.37 28.66 -8.84
CA THR A 363 -15.21 29.85 -8.83
C THR A 363 -15.62 30.20 -7.39
N GLY A 364 -15.82 31.48 -7.09
CA GLY A 364 -15.92 32.04 -5.71
C GLY A 364 -17.07 31.56 -4.82
N ALA A 365 -17.85 30.54 -5.21
CA ALA A 365 -18.95 29.97 -4.41
C ALA A 365 -18.96 28.43 -4.34
N GLN A 366 -18.03 27.75 -5.00
CA GLN A 366 -17.98 26.28 -5.04
C GLN A 366 -17.61 25.65 -3.70
N ARG A 367 -18.05 24.40 -3.52
CA ARG A 367 -17.68 23.55 -2.39
C ARG A 367 -16.51 22.68 -2.83
N VAL A 368 -15.32 23.06 -2.38
CA VAL A 368 -14.07 22.37 -2.69
C VAL A 368 -13.73 21.41 -1.57
N ALA A 369 -13.62 20.12 -1.89
CA ALA A 369 -13.08 19.11 -0.98
C ALA A 369 -11.69 18.70 -1.46
N TYR A 370 -10.69 18.75 -0.58
CA TYR A 370 -9.33 18.36 -0.94
C TYR A 370 -8.70 17.41 0.05
N HIS A 371 -7.73 16.64 -0.43
CA HIS A 371 -6.83 15.91 0.46
C HIS A 371 -5.43 15.84 -0.15
N ALA A 372 -4.43 16.13 0.67
CA ALA A 372 -3.03 15.88 0.36
C ALA A 372 -2.43 14.83 1.31
N TRP A 373 -1.57 13.94 0.82
CA TRP A 373 -0.95 12.91 1.67
C TRP A 373 0.54 12.66 1.36
N SER A 374 1.00 11.41 1.39
CA SER A 374 2.43 11.09 1.43
C SER A 374 3.21 11.58 0.21
N GLY A 375 2.52 11.86 -0.91
CA GLY A 375 3.12 12.46 -2.09
C GLY A 375 3.69 13.85 -1.86
N VAL A 376 3.19 14.62 -0.88
CA VAL A 376 3.70 15.94 -0.51
C VAL A 376 4.45 15.97 0.83
N ALA A 377 4.33 14.89 1.62
CA ALA A 377 4.91 14.78 2.97
C ALA A 377 6.39 14.42 2.99
N GLN A 378 6.91 13.84 1.91
CA GLN A 378 8.21 13.18 1.86
C GLN A 378 9.24 13.99 1.04
N HIS A 379 9.27 15.29 1.33
CA HIS A 379 10.15 16.28 0.72
C HIS A 379 10.85 17.10 1.81
N ALA A 380 12.02 17.66 1.49
CA ALA A 380 12.79 18.52 2.39
C ALA A 380 12.11 19.89 2.70
N ASN A 381 10.90 20.12 2.20
CA ASN A 381 10.11 21.33 2.40
C ASN A 381 8.62 21.01 2.65
N ALA A 382 8.33 19.81 3.17
CA ALA A 382 6.97 19.30 3.37
C ALA A 382 6.07 20.26 4.17
N THR A 383 6.61 20.96 5.18
CA THR A 383 5.83 21.93 5.96
C THR A 383 5.39 23.13 5.12
N GLN A 384 6.27 23.64 4.25
CA GLN A 384 5.94 24.76 3.38
C GLN A 384 5.00 24.37 2.24
N ILE A 385 5.14 23.15 1.70
CA ILE A 385 4.21 22.61 0.69
C ILE A 385 2.78 22.60 1.25
N GLU A 386 2.58 22.00 2.42
CA GLU A 386 1.23 21.93 3.00
C GLU A 386 0.69 23.32 3.32
N ARG A 387 1.49 24.22 3.87
CA ARG A 387 1.03 25.59 4.13
C ARG A 387 0.61 26.30 2.84
N ALA A 388 1.31 26.11 1.73
CA ALA A 388 0.93 26.66 0.44
C ALA A 388 -0.42 26.09 -0.05
N ILE A 389 -0.63 24.78 0.08
CA ILE A 389 -1.89 24.11 -0.28
C ILE A 389 -3.04 24.58 0.64
N ALA A 390 -2.79 24.70 1.94
CA ALA A 390 -3.76 25.17 2.92
C ALA A 390 -4.16 26.65 2.67
N VAL A 391 -3.21 27.51 2.28
CA VAL A 391 -3.50 28.89 1.88
C VAL A 391 -4.32 28.92 0.58
N LEU A 392 -3.96 28.12 -0.43
CA LEU A 392 -4.79 27.96 -1.63
C LEU A 392 -6.21 27.50 -1.27
N TYR A 393 -6.35 26.55 -0.35
CA TYR A 393 -7.64 26.07 0.10
C TYR A 393 -8.45 27.14 0.86
N ALA A 394 -7.79 27.95 1.70
CA ALA A 394 -8.43 29.04 2.44
C ALA A 394 -9.09 30.07 1.53
N LEU A 395 -8.51 30.32 0.35
CA LEU A 395 -9.08 31.21 -0.68
C LEU A 395 -10.44 30.72 -1.21
N THR A 396 -10.79 29.45 -1.02
CA THR A 396 -12.06 28.88 -1.51
C THR A 396 -13.23 29.02 -0.54
N GLY A 397 -12.99 29.40 0.73
CA GLY A 397 -14.05 29.50 1.76
C GLY A 397 -14.82 28.18 2.02
N SER A 398 -14.22 27.04 1.67
CA SER A 398 -14.87 25.72 1.71
C SER A 398 -14.69 24.95 3.02
N PHE A 399 -13.83 25.43 3.92
CA PHE A 399 -13.52 24.75 5.18
C PHE A 399 -14.78 24.55 6.05
N ASP A 400 -14.91 23.34 6.60
CA ASP A 400 -16.01 22.89 7.46
C ASP A 400 -17.41 23.07 6.85
N ARG A 401 -17.50 22.89 5.52
CA ARG A 401 -18.77 22.87 4.76
C ARG A 401 -19.02 21.49 4.17
N ARG A 402 -20.29 21.15 3.93
CA ARG A 402 -20.71 19.96 3.21
C ARG A 402 -20.26 20.06 1.76
N GLY A 403 -19.56 19.05 1.26
CA GLY A 403 -18.81 19.12 0.01
C GLY A 403 -17.45 19.82 0.13
N GLY A 404 -17.01 20.17 1.34
CA GLY A 404 -15.65 20.60 1.65
C GLY A 404 -14.95 19.68 2.63
N ASN A 405 -13.93 20.18 3.34
CA ASN A 405 -13.25 19.42 4.40
C ASN A 405 -14.00 19.60 5.72
N ARG A 406 -14.61 18.52 6.21
CA ARG A 406 -15.55 18.47 7.33
C ARG A 406 -14.86 18.15 8.64
N VAL A 407 -15.06 18.97 9.67
CA VAL A 407 -14.68 18.65 11.05
C VAL A 407 -15.81 17.85 11.68
N MET A 408 -15.71 16.52 11.69
CA MET A 408 -16.76 15.66 12.27
C MET A 408 -16.80 15.74 13.79
N THR A 409 -18.00 15.76 14.37
CA THR A 409 -18.23 15.63 15.82
C THR A 409 -17.98 14.18 16.23
N ARG A 410 -16.91 13.92 16.99
CA ARG A 410 -16.51 12.58 17.43
C ARG A 410 -17.37 12.05 18.58
N GLN A 411 -17.36 10.73 18.77
CA GLN A 411 -17.94 10.08 19.95
C GLN A 411 -17.23 10.55 21.24
N PRO A 412 -17.96 10.84 22.33
CA PRO A 412 -17.35 11.15 23.62
C PRO A 412 -16.74 9.87 24.23
N LEU A 413 -15.43 9.83 24.38
CA LEU A 413 -14.70 8.73 25.02
C LEU A 413 -13.73 9.30 26.05
N ASN A 414 -13.42 8.51 27.08
CA ASN A 414 -12.30 8.87 27.95
C ASN A 414 -10.98 8.63 27.21
N ALA A 415 -10.17 9.68 27.11
CA ALA A 415 -8.83 9.59 26.53
C ALA A 415 -7.89 8.86 27.51
N VAL A 416 -7.17 7.85 27.03
CA VAL A 416 -6.27 7.03 27.86
C VAL A 416 -4.78 7.28 27.59
N SER A 417 -4.48 7.97 26.49
CA SER A 417 -3.15 8.34 26.02
C SER A 417 -3.10 9.85 25.77
N GLN A 418 -3.25 10.66 26.82
CA GLN A 418 -2.98 12.09 26.73
C GLN A 418 -1.46 12.35 26.85
N HIS A 419 -0.95 13.43 26.26
CA HIS A 419 0.49 13.73 26.27
C HIS A 419 0.99 14.18 27.66
N ASP A 420 0.09 14.79 28.45
CA ASP A 420 0.33 15.25 29.82
C ASP A 420 0.53 14.12 30.85
N LEU A 421 0.31 12.86 30.46
CA LEU A 421 0.78 11.69 31.22
C LEU A 421 2.31 11.67 31.35
N LEU A 422 3.02 12.36 30.46
CA LEU A 422 4.45 12.59 30.54
C LEU A 422 4.72 13.91 31.27
N SER A 423 5.61 13.91 32.28
CA SER A 423 5.92 15.14 33.01
C SER A 423 6.57 16.21 32.13
N PRO A 424 6.39 17.52 32.40
CA PRO A 424 7.04 18.58 31.65
C PRO A 424 8.56 18.42 31.54
N GLU A 425 9.21 17.92 32.60
CA GLU A 425 10.66 17.67 32.62
C GLU A 425 11.07 16.56 31.65
N GLN A 426 10.22 15.55 31.45
CA GLN A 426 10.47 14.51 30.44
C GLN A 426 10.15 15.00 29.04
N GLN A 427 9.05 15.75 28.85
CA GLN A 427 8.71 16.36 27.55
C GLN A 427 9.88 17.21 27.02
N ALA A 428 10.51 18.01 27.88
CA ALA A 428 11.68 18.84 27.54
C ALA A 428 12.93 18.03 27.13
N ARG A 429 12.98 16.72 27.39
CA ARG A 429 14.09 15.83 27.00
C ARG A 429 13.89 15.15 25.65
N ALA A 430 12.78 15.38 24.95
CA ALA A 430 12.53 14.75 23.65
C ALA A 430 13.68 15.00 22.66
N LEU A 431 14.19 13.94 22.04
CA LEU A 431 15.28 14.05 21.07
C LEU A 431 14.89 14.98 19.91
N GLY A 432 15.79 15.91 19.59
CA GLY A 432 15.61 16.87 18.48
C GLY A 432 14.73 18.08 18.79
N LEU A 433 14.20 18.22 20.01
CA LEU A 433 13.32 19.35 20.39
C LEU A 433 13.98 20.72 20.22
N ASP A 434 15.21 20.89 20.69
CA ASP A 434 15.94 22.17 20.58
C ASP A 434 16.15 22.58 19.12
N ALA A 435 16.41 21.61 18.25
CA ALA A 435 16.60 21.85 16.82
C ALA A 435 15.27 22.10 16.09
N ARG A 436 14.17 21.56 16.60
CA ARG A 436 12.82 21.59 15.99
C ARG A 436 11.76 21.89 17.04
N PRO A 437 11.72 23.12 17.58
CA PRO A 437 10.81 23.48 18.68
C PRO A 437 9.33 23.42 18.29
N LEU A 438 9.04 23.47 16.98
CA LEU A 438 7.70 23.35 16.43
C LEU A 438 7.44 22.01 15.76
N GLY A 439 8.40 21.08 15.79
CA GLY A 439 8.37 19.81 15.07
C GLY A 439 7.71 18.66 15.83
N PRO A 440 7.84 17.41 15.33
CA PRO A 440 7.37 16.21 16.01
C PRO A 440 7.78 16.11 17.49
N PRO A 441 9.02 16.49 17.90
CA PRO A 441 9.44 16.36 19.29
C PRO A 441 8.54 17.15 20.27
N ALA A 442 8.01 18.30 19.86
CA ALA A 442 7.10 19.12 20.67
C ALA A 442 5.70 18.48 20.83
N ARG A 443 5.42 17.37 20.14
CA ARG A 443 4.16 16.62 20.19
C ARG A 443 4.34 15.21 20.79
N GLY A 444 5.53 14.89 21.29
CA GLY A 444 5.83 13.59 21.91
C GLY A 444 6.33 12.51 20.97
N TRP A 445 6.82 12.88 19.77
CA TRP A 445 7.44 11.94 18.83
C TRP A 445 8.80 12.42 18.36
N VAL A 446 9.77 11.54 18.32
CA VAL A 446 11.14 11.85 17.86
C VAL A 446 11.36 11.28 16.47
N THR A 447 12.32 11.84 15.73
CA THR A 447 12.66 11.31 14.40
C THR A 447 13.54 10.07 14.52
N ALA A 448 13.49 9.20 13.51
CA ALA A 448 14.38 8.06 13.43
C ALA A 448 15.86 8.48 13.49
N ARG A 449 16.24 9.54 12.76
CA ARG A 449 17.61 10.04 12.69
C ARG A 449 18.13 10.51 14.05
N ASP A 450 17.35 11.29 14.80
CA ASP A 450 17.79 11.76 16.13
C ASP A 450 18.00 10.58 17.07
N THR A 451 17.17 9.55 16.95
CA THR A 451 17.31 8.33 17.74
C THR A 451 18.59 7.58 17.38
N TYR A 452 18.92 7.43 16.09
CA TYR A 452 20.17 6.79 15.68
C TYR A 452 21.39 7.52 16.23
N ARG A 453 21.39 8.86 16.18
CA ARG A 453 22.46 9.68 16.76
C ARG A 453 22.53 9.58 18.28
N ALA A 454 21.38 9.52 18.96
CA ALA A 454 21.36 9.32 20.41
C ALA A 454 21.91 7.93 20.81
N ILE A 455 21.72 6.91 19.98
CA ILE A 455 22.28 5.57 20.20
C ILE A 455 23.80 5.56 19.96
N LEU A 456 24.24 6.10 18.81
CA LEU A 456 25.62 6.04 18.35
C LEU A 456 26.53 7.10 18.99
N ASP A 457 26.10 8.36 18.95
CA ASP A 457 26.88 9.53 19.37
C ASP A 457 26.63 9.91 20.84
N GLY A 458 25.57 9.38 21.45
CA GLY A 458 25.16 9.78 22.80
C GLY A 458 24.69 11.23 22.93
N THR A 459 24.22 11.83 21.82
CA THR A 459 23.81 13.24 21.77
C THR A 459 22.30 13.39 21.62
N PRO A 460 21.61 14.22 22.43
CA PRO A 460 22.11 14.95 23.60
C PRO A 460 22.38 14.03 24.81
N TYR A 461 21.93 12.78 24.76
CA TYR A 461 22.23 11.73 25.74
C TYR A 461 22.17 10.37 25.06
N ARG A 462 22.69 9.34 25.73
CA ARG A 462 22.75 7.97 25.19
C ARG A 462 21.41 7.24 25.34
N VAL A 463 20.85 6.80 24.21
CA VAL A 463 19.77 5.80 24.19
C VAL A 463 20.41 4.42 24.27
N ARG A 464 20.05 3.65 25.31
CA ARG A 464 20.62 2.32 25.60
C ARG A 464 19.74 1.19 25.10
N ALA A 465 18.41 1.38 25.12
CA ALA A 465 17.46 0.35 24.71
C ALA A 465 16.39 0.84 23.73
N LEU A 466 15.92 -0.08 22.90
CA LEU A 466 14.83 0.13 21.95
C LEU A 466 13.78 -0.98 22.08
N PHE A 467 12.53 -0.62 22.33
CA PHE A 467 11.39 -1.54 22.25
C PHE A 467 10.54 -1.20 21.02
N CYS A 468 10.45 -2.11 20.06
CA CYS A 468 9.72 -1.90 18.81
C CYS A 468 8.41 -2.68 18.74
N PHE A 469 7.35 -2.00 18.31
CA PHE A 469 6.05 -2.56 17.95
C PHE A 469 5.88 -2.51 16.42
N GLY A 470 6.31 -3.57 15.72
CA GLY A 470 6.16 -3.73 14.27
C GLY A 470 6.99 -2.77 13.40
N THR A 471 7.95 -2.04 13.99
CA THR A 471 8.71 -1.00 13.29
C THR A 471 9.92 -1.58 12.55
N ASN A 472 9.80 -1.76 11.24
CA ASN A 472 10.90 -2.21 10.38
C ASN A 472 11.72 -1.02 9.82
N VAL A 473 12.51 -0.36 10.68
CA VAL A 473 13.25 0.87 10.35
C VAL A 473 14.18 0.71 9.15
N LEU A 474 14.84 -0.45 8.99
CA LEU A 474 15.78 -0.70 7.88
C LEU A 474 15.13 -0.69 6.49
N ALA A 475 13.80 -0.91 6.42
CA ALA A 475 13.04 -0.96 5.18
C ALA A 475 12.01 0.17 5.05
N SER A 476 12.01 1.16 5.97
CA SER A 476 10.99 2.21 6.00
C SER A 476 11.54 3.62 6.24
N GLN A 477 12.70 3.77 6.89
CA GLN A 477 13.34 5.05 7.17
C GLN A 477 14.59 5.26 6.31
N ALA A 478 14.99 6.51 6.07
CA ALA A 478 16.23 6.84 5.37
C ALA A 478 17.48 6.54 6.22
N ASP A 479 18.68 6.74 5.67
CA ASP A 479 19.97 6.48 6.33
C ASP A 479 20.15 5.02 6.79
N TYR A 480 19.88 4.06 5.89
CA TYR A 480 19.99 2.62 6.16
C TYR A 480 21.27 2.21 6.92
N ALA A 481 22.44 2.71 6.51
CA ALA A 481 23.71 2.33 7.12
C ALA A 481 23.77 2.75 8.61
N MET A 482 23.38 3.99 8.91
CA MET A 482 23.31 4.51 10.27
C MET A 482 22.28 3.75 11.11
N ALA A 483 21.12 3.42 10.53
CA ALA A 483 20.10 2.63 11.20
C ALA A 483 20.61 1.23 11.57
N ARG A 484 21.35 0.56 10.67
CA ARG A 484 21.96 -0.75 10.90
C ARG A 484 22.96 -0.70 12.05
N GLU A 485 23.87 0.27 12.02
CA GLU A 485 24.87 0.48 13.06
C GLU A 485 24.22 0.79 14.42
N ALA A 486 23.18 1.62 14.43
CA ALA A 486 22.45 1.93 15.66
C ALA A 486 21.78 0.68 16.26
N LEU A 487 21.12 -0.14 15.43
CA LEU A 487 20.51 -1.39 15.91
C LEU A 487 21.55 -2.37 16.47
N GLU A 488 22.73 -2.45 15.85
CA GLU A 488 23.85 -3.28 16.30
C GLU A 488 24.45 -2.79 17.63
N ALA A 489 24.50 -1.46 17.84
CA ALA A 489 25.10 -0.83 19.01
C ALA A 489 24.22 -0.77 20.28
N LEU A 490 22.92 -1.08 20.16
CA LEU A 490 21.98 -1.08 21.29
C LEU A 490 22.41 -2.07 22.37
N GLU A 491 22.31 -1.68 23.64
CA GLU A 491 22.54 -2.58 24.78
C GLU A 491 21.41 -3.59 24.95
N PHE A 492 20.17 -3.17 24.66
CA PHE A 492 19.01 -4.04 24.72
C PHE A 492 17.97 -3.67 23.66
N HIS A 493 17.47 -4.66 22.91
CA HIS A 493 16.45 -4.45 21.89
C HIS A 493 15.38 -5.54 21.95
N VAL A 494 14.12 -5.12 22.05
CA VAL A 494 12.94 -5.98 21.98
C VAL A 494 12.15 -5.64 20.72
N HIS A 495 11.65 -6.65 20.03
CA HIS A 495 10.88 -6.44 18.80
C HIS A 495 9.63 -7.33 18.73
N CYS A 496 8.46 -6.71 18.67
CA CYS A 496 7.17 -7.35 18.46
C CYS A 496 6.82 -7.39 16.97
N ASP A 497 6.56 -8.56 16.40
CA ASP A 497 6.22 -8.68 14.97
C ASP A 497 5.48 -9.98 14.62
N LEU A 498 4.91 -10.02 13.41
CA LEU A 498 4.30 -11.22 12.83
C LEU A 498 5.36 -12.15 12.22
N PHE A 499 6.48 -11.59 11.77
CA PHE A 499 7.57 -12.26 11.06
C PHE A 499 8.92 -11.74 11.53
N GLU A 500 9.99 -12.53 11.37
CA GLU A 500 11.36 -12.04 11.53
C GLU A 500 11.68 -11.02 10.41
N THR A 501 11.45 -9.73 10.67
CA THR A 501 11.79 -8.65 9.74
C THR A 501 13.28 -8.31 9.80
N PRO A 502 13.85 -7.63 8.79
CA PRO A 502 15.26 -7.22 8.81
C PRO A 502 15.67 -6.47 10.07
N SER A 503 14.78 -5.64 10.63
CA SER A 503 15.05 -4.92 11.88
C SER A 503 14.96 -5.85 13.10
N ALA A 504 14.00 -6.79 13.13
CA ALA A 504 13.88 -7.78 14.20
C ALA A 504 15.12 -8.69 14.33
N ARG A 505 15.89 -8.88 13.24
CA ARG A 505 17.15 -9.64 13.25
C ARG A 505 18.26 -9.01 14.10
N PHE A 506 18.03 -7.86 14.72
CA PHE A 506 18.96 -7.22 15.68
C PHE A 506 18.44 -7.29 17.12
N ALA A 507 17.22 -7.80 17.34
CA ALA A 507 16.62 -7.87 18.67
C ALA A 507 17.30 -8.92 19.54
N ASP A 508 17.37 -8.66 20.84
CA ASP A 508 17.76 -9.63 21.86
C ASP A 508 16.60 -10.58 22.16
N ILE A 509 15.37 -10.04 22.17
CA ILE A 509 14.12 -10.79 22.31
C ILE A 509 13.13 -10.40 21.21
N VAL A 510 12.57 -11.40 20.53
CA VAL A 510 11.47 -11.22 19.57
C VAL A 510 10.19 -11.80 20.15
N LEU A 511 9.11 -11.01 20.12
CA LEU A 511 7.81 -11.39 20.65
C LEU A 511 6.79 -11.62 19.52
N PRO A 512 6.12 -12.79 19.48
CA PRO A 512 5.14 -13.10 18.44
C PRO A 512 3.81 -12.39 18.70
N VAL A 513 3.37 -11.55 17.74
CA VAL A 513 2.10 -10.82 17.87
C VAL A 513 0.96 -11.41 17.03
N ASN A 514 -0.26 -11.20 17.50
CA ASN A 514 -1.48 -11.57 16.78
C ASN A 514 -1.63 -10.79 15.47
N THR A 515 -2.23 -11.42 14.46
CA THR A 515 -2.98 -10.74 13.41
C THR A 515 -4.27 -10.11 13.99
N PRO A 516 -4.93 -9.17 13.28
CA PRO A 516 -6.17 -8.58 13.78
C PRO A 516 -7.34 -9.56 13.90
N TRP A 517 -7.29 -10.72 13.25
CA TRP A 517 -8.34 -11.74 13.33
C TRP A 517 -8.23 -12.64 14.57
N GLU A 518 -7.11 -12.59 15.27
CA GLU A 518 -6.80 -13.44 16.45
C GLU A 518 -7.11 -12.74 17.79
N ARG A 519 -7.52 -11.47 17.75
CA ARG A 519 -7.80 -10.64 18.92
C ARG A 519 -9.04 -9.78 18.73
N GLU A 520 -9.58 -9.29 19.85
CA GLU A 520 -10.59 -8.24 19.81
C GLU A 520 -9.98 -6.87 19.53
N GLY A 521 -10.78 -5.93 19.01
CA GLY A 521 -10.34 -4.57 18.73
C GLY A 521 -11.47 -3.56 18.83
N LEU A 522 -11.35 -2.60 19.75
CA LEU A 522 -12.35 -1.55 19.96
C LEU A 522 -12.19 -0.42 18.95
N ARG A 523 -13.29 -0.01 18.31
CA ARG A 523 -13.32 1.16 17.45
C ARG A 523 -14.59 1.98 17.64
N ALA A 524 -14.42 3.27 17.89
CA ALA A 524 -15.49 4.26 17.88
C ALA A 524 -15.24 5.25 16.73
N GLY A 525 -16.11 5.21 15.71
CA GLY A 525 -16.03 6.03 14.51
C GLY A 525 -15.10 5.48 13.43
N PHE A 526 -15.62 5.33 12.21
CA PHE A 526 -14.93 4.70 11.07
C PHE A 526 -14.44 5.67 9.99
N GLU A 527 -14.64 6.98 10.18
CA GLU A 527 -14.10 8.05 9.31
C GLU A 527 -14.51 7.90 7.83
N ILE A 528 -15.59 8.53 7.35
CA ILE A 528 -15.85 8.85 5.92
C ILE A 528 -17.05 9.81 5.85
N ASP A 529 -18.12 9.46 6.54
CA ASP A 529 -19.38 10.20 6.59
C ASP A 529 -20.00 10.07 7.99
N ASP A 530 -21.15 10.73 8.17
CA ASP A 530 -21.88 10.78 9.44
C ASP A 530 -22.26 9.38 9.96
N ARG A 531 -22.60 8.45 9.04
CA ARG A 531 -22.95 7.07 9.40
C ARG A 531 -21.72 6.30 9.90
N ALA A 532 -20.58 6.48 9.24
CA ALA A 532 -19.32 5.88 9.66
C ALA A 532 -18.87 6.39 11.04
N ASP A 533 -18.99 7.70 11.31
CA ASP A 533 -18.57 8.30 12.59
C ASP A 533 -19.53 7.95 13.75
N ALA A 534 -20.79 7.63 13.44
CA ALA A 534 -21.78 7.16 14.42
C ALA A 534 -21.51 5.74 14.95
N LEU A 535 -20.80 4.88 14.20
CA LEU A 535 -20.67 3.46 14.53
C LEU A 535 -19.58 3.21 15.59
N ILE A 536 -19.94 2.48 16.64
CA ILE A 536 -19.03 1.97 17.68
C ILE A 536 -19.06 0.44 17.63
N GLN A 537 -17.92 -0.20 17.44
CA GLN A 537 -17.83 -1.65 17.26
C GLN A 537 -16.64 -2.22 18.03
N LEU A 538 -16.88 -3.33 18.73
CA LEU A 538 -15.80 -4.20 19.21
C LEU A 538 -15.67 -5.34 18.21
N ARG A 539 -14.60 -5.34 17.42
CA ARG A 539 -14.30 -6.47 16.54
C ARG A 539 -14.11 -7.71 17.40
N GLN A 540 -14.86 -8.76 17.09
CA GLN A 540 -14.72 -10.03 17.77
C GLN A 540 -13.43 -10.74 17.37
N ARG A 541 -12.96 -11.65 18.24
CA ARG A 541 -11.93 -12.61 17.87
C ARG A 541 -12.50 -13.61 16.85
N MET A 542 -11.98 -13.58 15.62
CA MET A 542 -12.48 -14.43 14.53
C MET A 542 -11.99 -15.86 14.68
N VAL A 543 -10.69 -16.02 15.00
CA VAL A 543 -10.02 -17.30 15.26
C VAL A 543 -9.16 -17.20 16.51
N SER A 544 -8.82 -18.32 17.13
CA SER A 544 -7.91 -18.34 18.28
C SER A 544 -6.49 -17.90 17.87
N PRO A 545 -5.66 -17.39 18.80
CA PRO A 545 -4.24 -17.14 18.52
C PRO A 545 -3.52 -18.36 17.94
N ARG A 546 -2.68 -18.16 16.92
CA ARG A 546 -1.79 -19.19 16.38
C ARG A 546 -0.58 -19.32 17.30
N GLY A 547 -0.33 -20.55 17.74
CA GLY A 547 0.67 -20.86 18.75
C GLY A 547 0.43 -20.09 20.05
N GLU A 548 1.47 -19.48 20.58
CA GLU A 548 1.44 -18.69 21.80
C GLU A 548 1.40 -17.17 21.51
N SER A 549 1.11 -16.75 20.28
CA SER A 549 1.10 -15.31 19.96
C SER A 549 0.09 -14.52 20.80
N ARG A 550 0.45 -13.28 21.18
CA ARG A 550 -0.39 -12.39 22.00
C ARG A 550 -0.69 -11.07 21.30
N SER A 551 -1.69 -10.32 21.75
CA SER A 551 -1.93 -8.98 21.23
C SER A 551 -0.92 -7.99 21.81
N ASP A 552 -0.65 -6.89 21.10
CA ASP A 552 0.20 -5.82 21.64
C ASP A 552 -0.38 -5.24 22.95
N ASN A 553 -1.72 -5.22 23.09
CA ASN A 553 -2.40 -4.83 24.33
C ASN A 553 -2.02 -5.77 25.49
N ASP A 554 -2.11 -7.09 25.29
CA ASP A 554 -1.78 -8.06 26.36
C ASP A 554 -0.32 -7.90 26.81
N ILE A 555 0.58 -7.65 25.87
CA ILE A 555 2.02 -7.45 26.15
C ILE A 555 2.22 -6.20 27.02
N VAL A 556 1.64 -5.05 26.65
CA VAL A 556 1.87 -3.80 27.39
C VAL A 556 1.16 -3.78 28.75
N PHE A 557 0.00 -4.43 28.89
CA PHE A 557 -0.68 -4.53 30.19
C PHE A 557 0.09 -5.44 31.18
N ASP A 558 0.60 -6.59 30.73
CA ASP A 558 1.42 -7.48 31.57
C ASP A 558 2.75 -6.81 31.96
N LEU A 559 3.45 -6.20 30.99
CA LEU A 559 4.67 -5.44 31.27
C LEU A 559 4.42 -4.27 32.22
N ALA A 560 3.30 -3.55 32.10
CA ALA A 560 2.97 -2.47 33.01
C ALA A 560 2.86 -2.95 34.45
N VAL A 561 2.21 -4.09 34.70
CA VAL A 561 2.12 -4.68 36.05
C VAL A 561 3.50 -5.06 36.58
N ARG A 562 4.33 -5.73 35.77
CA ARG A 562 5.70 -6.13 36.16
C ARG A 562 6.62 -4.94 36.47
N LEU A 563 6.40 -3.80 35.81
CA LEU A 563 7.14 -2.56 36.02
C LEU A 563 6.56 -1.67 37.15
N GLY A 564 5.56 -2.16 37.90
CA GLY A 564 4.94 -1.42 39.01
C GLY A 564 3.98 -0.32 38.57
N MET A 565 3.47 -0.38 37.33
CA MET A 565 2.52 0.57 36.73
C MET A 565 1.09 0.03 36.69
N GLY A 566 0.78 -1.00 37.50
CA GLY A 566 -0.48 -1.75 37.46
C GLY A 566 -1.74 -0.89 37.64
N ASP A 567 -1.73 0.10 38.53
CA ASP A 567 -2.89 0.98 38.77
C ASP A 567 -3.25 1.80 37.52
N ALA A 568 -2.24 2.29 36.79
CA ALA A 568 -2.46 3.01 35.54
C ALA A 568 -3.00 2.10 34.42
N PHE A 569 -2.91 0.78 34.59
CA PHE A 569 -3.34 -0.25 33.64
C PHE A 569 -4.41 -1.17 34.23
N PHE A 570 -5.20 -0.66 35.20
CA PHE A 570 -6.36 -1.35 35.74
C PHE A 570 -6.04 -2.76 36.26
N GLY A 571 -4.88 -2.91 36.92
CA GLY A 571 -4.40 -4.20 37.44
C GLY A 571 -4.09 -5.23 36.35
N GLY A 572 -3.84 -4.79 35.11
CA GLY A 572 -3.61 -5.67 33.96
C GLY A 572 -4.89 -6.03 33.20
N SER A 573 -6.05 -5.47 33.54
CA SER A 573 -7.33 -5.78 32.87
C SER A 573 -7.61 -4.86 31.68
N LEU A 574 -7.44 -5.39 30.46
CA LEU A 574 -7.79 -4.69 29.23
C LEU A 574 -9.29 -4.36 29.12
N ASP A 575 -10.16 -5.29 29.54
CA ASP A 575 -11.61 -5.09 29.58
C ASP A 575 -11.98 -3.90 30.48
N ALA A 576 -11.34 -3.77 31.65
CA ALA A 576 -11.56 -2.62 32.53
C ALA A 576 -11.10 -1.30 31.88
N GLY A 577 -9.97 -1.33 31.15
CA GLY A 577 -9.50 -0.19 30.38
C GLY A 577 -10.47 0.23 29.28
N TRP A 578 -10.97 -0.70 28.48
CA TRP A 578 -11.98 -0.42 27.46
C TRP A 578 -13.31 0.06 28.05
N ASN A 579 -13.75 -0.50 29.17
CA ASN A 579 -14.94 -0.03 29.89
C ASN A 579 -14.75 1.41 30.39
N HIS A 580 -13.56 1.76 30.87
CA HIS A 580 -13.24 3.15 31.19
C HIS A 580 -13.35 4.07 29.96
N GLN A 581 -12.84 3.66 28.79
CA GLN A 581 -12.96 4.44 27.55
C GLN A 581 -14.43 4.66 27.15
N LEU A 582 -15.27 3.62 27.28
CA LEU A 582 -16.66 3.61 26.84
C LEU A 582 -17.65 4.24 27.83
N ALA A 583 -17.26 4.44 29.09
CA ALA A 583 -18.14 4.95 30.15
C ALA A 583 -18.96 6.21 29.77
N PRO A 584 -18.41 7.24 29.08
CA PRO A 584 -19.17 8.42 28.68
C PRO A 584 -20.33 8.14 27.70
N LEU A 585 -20.29 7.00 27.00
CA LEU A 585 -21.34 6.55 26.10
C LEU A 585 -22.42 5.71 26.80
N GLY A 586 -22.23 5.38 28.08
CA GLY A 586 -23.07 4.41 28.80
C GLY A 586 -22.98 3.01 28.19
N LEU A 587 -21.81 2.65 27.64
CA LEU A 587 -21.52 1.35 27.02
C LEU A 587 -20.38 0.65 27.77
N ASP A 588 -20.32 -0.66 27.63
CA ASP A 588 -19.20 -1.51 28.08
C ASP A 588 -18.89 -2.58 27.03
N VAL A 589 -17.78 -3.31 27.22
CA VAL A 589 -17.34 -4.35 26.29
C VAL A 589 -18.31 -5.52 26.21
N GLN A 590 -19.03 -5.85 27.30
CA GLN A 590 -20.01 -6.94 27.30
C GLN A 590 -21.21 -6.62 26.42
N THR A 591 -21.68 -5.38 26.49
CA THR A 591 -22.71 -4.83 25.60
C THR A 591 -22.26 -4.93 24.14
N LEU A 592 -21.02 -4.55 23.82
CA LEU A 592 -20.51 -4.63 22.45
C LEU A 592 -20.27 -6.09 21.98
N ARG A 593 -19.87 -7.01 22.86
CA ARG A 593 -19.74 -8.44 22.53
C ARG A 593 -21.10 -9.05 22.16
N ALA A 594 -22.18 -8.61 22.80
CA ALA A 594 -23.55 -8.99 22.46
C ALA A 594 -24.06 -8.39 21.14
N HIS A 595 -23.38 -7.35 20.63
CA HIS A 595 -23.68 -6.66 19.36
C HIS A 595 -22.47 -6.65 18.41
N PRO A 596 -22.07 -7.82 17.85
CA PRO A 596 -20.94 -7.97 16.93
C PRO A 596 -20.88 -6.94 15.79
N GLU A 597 -22.04 -6.57 15.27
CA GLU A 597 -22.25 -5.62 14.18
C GLU A 597 -21.92 -4.17 14.56
N GLY A 598 -21.80 -3.90 15.87
CA GLY A 598 -21.60 -2.58 16.44
C GLY A 598 -22.91 -1.83 16.71
N ILE A 599 -22.80 -0.78 17.53
CA ILE A 599 -23.91 0.07 17.93
C ILE A 599 -23.75 1.43 17.27
N SER A 600 -24.79 1.89 16.59
CA SER A 600 -24.84 3.22 15.99
C SER A 600 -25.32 4.26 17.02
N ARG A 601 -24.49 5.29 17.25
CA ARG A 601 -24.78 6.48 18.08
C ARG A 601 -24.58 7.74 17.24
N PRO A 602 -25.60 8.21 16.51
CA PRO A 602 -25.49 9.42 15.70
C PRO A 602 -25.15 10.65 16.56
N GLN A 603 -24.18 11.43 16.10
CA GLN A 603 -23.80 12.71 16.72
C GLN A 603 -24.34 13.86 15.88
N PRO A 604 -24.82 14.97 16.48
CA PRO A 604 -25.16 16.17 15.73
C PRO A 604 -23.95 16.69 14.94
N GLN A 605 -24.11 16.74 13.61
CA GLN A 605 -23.09 17.25 12.70
C GLN A 605 -23.47 18.67 12.25
N TYR A 606 -22.49 19.57 12.24
CA TYR A 606 -22.70 20.99 11.96
C TYR A 606 -21.65 21.50 10.96
N GLU A 607 -22.03 22.47 10.14
CA GLU A 607 -21.11 23.23 9.30
C GLU A 607 -20.61 24.48 10.02
N ARG A 608 -19.45 24.97 9.58
CA ARG A 608 -18.85 26.25 10.00
C ARG A 608 -18.83 26.39 11.52
N LYS A 609 -18.35 25.36 12.22
CA LYS A 609 -18.24 25.34 13.69
C LYS A 609 -17.45 26.54 14.22
N TYR A 610 -16.46 27.00 13.47
CA TYR A 610 -15.68 28.21 13.76
C TYR A 610 -16.55 29.50 13.82
N ALA A 611 -17.70 29.53 13.13
CA ALA A 611 -18.59 30.68 13.08
C ALA A 611 -19.72 30.63 14.09
N ARG A 612 -19.86 29.53 14.83
CA ARG A 612 -20.88 29.41 15.88
C ARG A 612 -20.53 30.34 17.04
N THR A 613 -21.57 30.94 17.60
CA THR A 613 -21.46 31.87 18.71
C THR A 613 -21.86 31.21 20.02
N GLU A 614 -21.04 31.37 21.05
CA GLU A 614 -21.34 30.98 22.43
C GLU A 614 -21.10 32.22 23.30
N ALA A 615 -22.10 32.62 24.09
CA ALA A 615 -22.06 33.83 24.92
C ALA A 615 -21.66 35.15 24.20
N GLY A 616 -21.92 35.26 22.90
CA GLY A 616 -21.60 36.45 22.09
C GLY A 616 -20.26 36.38 21.34
N ASP A 617 -19.40 35.42 21.68
CA ASP A 617 -18.12 35.19 21.02
C ASP A 617 -18.24 34.11 19.95
N VAL A 618 -17.55 34.28 18.83
CA VAL A 618 -17.40 33.20 17.86
C VAL A 618 -16.38 32.19 18.37
N ARG A 619 -16.64 30.89 18.17
CA ARG A 619 -15.69 29.83 18.50
C ARG A 619 -14.31 30.07 17.87
N GLY A 620 -14.29 30.56 16.63
CA GLY A 620 -13.08 30.83 15.87
C GLY A 620 -12.31 29.56 15.51
N PHE A 621 -11.11 29.77 14.97
CA PHE A 621 -10.12 28.72 14.70
C PHE A 621 -9.18 28.57 15.90
N ALA A 622 -8.58 27.40 16.08
CA ALA A 622 -7.60 27.17 17.15
C ALA A 622 -6.20 27.68 16.75
N THR A 623 -6.15 28.94 16.31
CA THR A 623 -4.95 29.70 15.92
C THR A 623 -4.80 30.90 16.87
N GLU A 624 -3.63 31.54 16.91
CA GLU A 624 -3.39 32.70 17.78
C GLU A 624 -4.30 33.88 17.42
N THR A 625 -4.61 34.03 16.13
CA THR A 625 -5.55 35.06 15.64
C THR A 625 -7.03 34.68 15.77
N ARG A 626 -7.37 33.45 16.16
CA ARG A 626 -8.72 32.87 16.06
C ARG A 626 -9.31 32.88 14.64
N ARG A 627 -8.47 33.06 13.63
CA ARG A 627 -8.79 33.13 12.20
C ARG A 627 -7.90 32.17 11.43
N VAL A 628 -8.23 31.89 10.18
CA VAL A 628 -7.31 31.19 9.29
C VAL A 628 -6.07 32.07 9.08
N GLU A 629 -4.90 31.53 9.39
CA GLU A 629 -3.62 32.25 9.31
C GLU A 629 -2.97 32.08 7.94
N LEU A 630 -3.17 33.09 7.08
CA LEU A 630 -2.40 33.24 5.84
C LEU A 630 -0.96 33.68 6.15
N TYR A 631 -0.82 34.53 7.16
CA TYR A 631 0.44 34.96 7.79
C TYR A 631 0.50 34.40 9.22
N SER A 632 1.57 33.71 9.58
CA SER A 632 1.72 33.16 10.94
C SER A 632 2.86 33.84 11.69
N GLU A 633 2.51 34.69 12.65
CA GLU A 633 3.48 35.30 13.56
C GLU A 633 4.16 34.25 14.45
N HIS A 634 3.47 33.14 14.74
CA HIS A 634 4.04 32.00 15.47
C HIS A 634 5.28 31.41 14.78
N LEU A 635 5.20 31.24 13.45
CA LEU A 635 6.33 30.77 12.64
C LEU A 635 7.45 31.82 12.57
N LEU A 636 7.08 33.11 12.44
CA LEU A 636 8.04 34.22 12.44
C LEU A 636 8.88 34.24 13.73
N ARG A 637 8.24 34.10 14.90
CA ARG A 637 8.93 34.09 16.21
C ARG A 637 9.93 32.94 16.36
N HIS A 638 9.81 31.89 15.56
CA HIS A 638 10.74 30.76 15.50
C HIS A 638 11.69 30.82 14.30
N GLY A 639 11.77 31.95 13.59
CA GLY A 639 12.69 32.16 12.47
C GLY A 639 12.23 31.54 11.14
N TYR A 640 10.98 31.11 11.02
CA TYR A 640 10.44 30.54 9.79
C TYR A 640 9.64 31.57 8.98
N PRO A 641 9.51 31.38 7.65
CA PRO A 641 8.70 32.26 6.80
C PRO A 641 7.24 32.36 7.27
N PRO A 642 6.72 33.56 7.57
CA PRO A 642 5.35 33.75 8.03
C PRO A 642 4.33 33.54 6.92
N ILE A 643 4.70 33.79 5.67
CA ILE A 643 3.95 33.42 4.44
C ILE A 643 4.61 32.17 3.86
N PRO A 644 3.85 31.19 3.33
CA PRO A 644 4.45 30.03 2.68
C PRO A 644 5.33 30.41 1.48
N VAL A 645 6.48 29.74 1.35
CA VAL A 645 7.43 29.93 0.25
C VAL A 645 7.87 28.60 -0.35
N HIS A 646 8.23 28.58 -1.63
CA HIS A 646 8.94 27.45 -2.21
C HIS A 646 10.39 27.45 -1.73
N VAL A 647 10.79 26.38 -1.05
CA VAL A 647 12.19 26.14 -0.69
C VAL A 647 12.81 25.28 -1.78
N VAL A 648 13.80 25.84 -2.47
CA VAL A 648 14.58 25.13 -3.50
C VAL A 648 15.43 24.06 -2.80
N PRO A 649 15.51 22.83 -3.34
CA PRO A 649 16.44 21.82 -2.82
C PRO A 649 17.87 22.33 -2.75
N ARG A 650 18.67 21.82 -1.81
CA ARG A 650 20.06 22.25 -1.59
C ARG A 650 20.84 22.34 -2.90
N ALA A 651 21.60 23.43 -3.05
CA ALA A 651 22.55 23.58 -4.15
C ALA A 651 23.60 22.48 -4.05
N VAL A 652 23.63 21.61 -5.05
CA VAL A 652 24.65 20.55 -5.19
C VAL A 652 25.79 21.07 -6.04
N ARG A 653 26.98 20.52 -5.83
CA ARG A 653 28.12 20.81 -6.70
C ARG A 653 27.80 20.41 -8.14
N GLU A 654 28.38 21.11 -9.10
CA GLU A 654 28.11 20.87 -10.52
C GLU A 654 28.46 19.43 -10.96
N ASP A 655 29.54 18.86 -10.41
CA ASP A 655 29.91 17.46 -10.65
C ASP A 655 28.88 16.47 -10.12
N GLU A 656 28.30 16.73 -8.95
CA GLU A 656 27.21 15.92 -8.40
C GLU A 656 25.93 16.05 -9.25
N ALA A 657 25.59 17.26 -9.69
CA ALA A 657 24.44 17.52 -10.56
C ALA A 657 24.56 16.78 -11.91
N GLN A 658 25.77 16.73 -12.48
CA GLN A 658 26.04 16.00 -13.72
C GLN A 658 25.98 14.47 -13.52
N ARG A 659 26.46 13.97 -12.36
CA ARG A 659 26.43 12.54 -12.02
C ARG A 659 25.02 12.03 -11.69
N PHE A 660 24.16 12.86 -11.11
CA PHE A 660 22.81 12.50 -10.69
C PHE A 660 21.77 13.51 -11.23
N PRO A 661 21.52 13.49 -12.55
CA PRO A 661 20.69 14.50 -13.22
C PRO A 661 19.19 14.26 -13.05
N LEU A 662 18.77 13.09 -12.58
CA LEU A 662 17.36 12.69 -12.48
C LEU A 662 16.81 12.89 -11.07
N VAL A 663 15.49 12.97 -10.94
CA VAL A 663 14.75 13.02 -9.67
C VAL A 663 14.11 11.68 -9.39
N LEU A 664 14.50 11.05 -8.29
CA LEU A 664 13.92 9.83 -7.75
C LEU A 664 12.83 10.15 -6.72
N GLY A 665 11.70 9.47 -6.84
CA GLY A 665 10.73 9.37 -5.77
C GLY A 665 10.23 7.96 -5.52
N SER A 666 9.57 7.79 -4.38
CA SER A 666 8.96 6.50 -4.00
C SER A 666 7.51 6.37 -4.46
N THR A 667 7.08 5.15 -4.76
CA THR A 667 5.68 4.81 -5.02
C THR A 667 5.21 3.61 -4.20
N LYS A 668 3.90 3.54 -3.93
CA LYS A 668 3.25 2.44 -3.21
C LYS A 668 2.70 1.44 -4.21
N ASN A 669 2.99 0.16 -3.99
CA ASN A 669 2.32 -0.93 -4.70
C ASN A 669 0.94 -1.17 -4.06
N GLY A 670 -0.09 -1.34 -4.89
CA GLY A 670 -1.46 -1.53 -4.42
C GLY A 670 -1.75 -2.91 -3.81
N TYR A 671 -0.89 -3.91 -4.02
CA TYR A 671 -1.02 -5.27 -3.48
C TYR A 671 -0.29 -5.45 -2.14
N TYR A 672 0.64 -4.56 -1.78
CA TYR A 672 1.40 -4.66 -0.53
C TYR A 672 1.06 -3.55 0.45
N CYS A 673 1.45 -3.72 1.72
CA CYS A 673 1.37 -2.65 2.71
C CYS A 673 2.77 -2.35 3.23
N HIS A 674 3.35 -1.22 2.81
CA HIS A 674 4.73 -0.86 3.14
C HIS A 674 5.70 -2.02 2.83
N SER A 675 6.41 -2.55 3.83
CA SER A 675 7.32 -3.70 3.70
C SER A 675 6.67 -5.07 3.94
N GLN A 676 5.36 -5.13 4.17
CA GLN A 676 4.62 -6.34 4.52
C GLN A 676 3.92 -7.00 3.33
N HIS A 677 3.50 -8.25 3.54
CA HIS A 677 2.66 -9.07 2.64
C HIS A 677 3.33 -9.58 1.35
N ARG A 678 4.64 -9.36 1.17
CA ARG A 678 5.39 -9.86 0.00
C ARG A 678 5.61 -11.36 0.00
N GLY A 679 5.47 -12.00 1.17
CA GLY A 679 5.45 -13.46 1.33
C GLY A 679 4.10 -14.12 1.06
N LEU A 680 3.01 -13.37 0.82
CA LEU A 680 1.70 -13.96 0.53
C LEU A 680 1.59 -14.30 -0.96
N ALA A 681 1.35 -15.56 -1.29
CA ALA A 681 1.40 -16.08 -2.65
C ALA A 681 0.39 -15.40 -3.57
N SER A 682 -0.87 -15.23 -3.13
CA SER A 682 -1.91 -14.62 -3.98
C SER A 682 -1.62 -13.16 -4.32
N LEU A 683 -0.89 -12.45 -3.45
CA LEU A 683 -0.44 -11.07 -3.69
C LEU A 683 0.83 -11.05 -4.54
N ARG A 684 1.80 -11.93 -4.23
CA ARG A 684 3.09 -11.98 -4.94
C ARG A 684 2.95 -12.34 -6.41
N MET A 685 2.00 -13.22 -6.77
CA MET A 685 1.72 -13.52 -8.19
C MET A 685 1.23 -12.33 -9.00
N ARG A 686 0.65 -11.30 -8.35
CA ARG A 686 0.12 -10.10 -9.02
C ARG A 686 1.17 -9.00 -9.16
N ALA A 687 2.14 -8.94 -8.26
CA ALA A 687 3.26 -8.00 -8.31
C ALA A 687 4.56 -8.71 -7.95
N PRO A 688 5.14 -9.51 -8.87
CA PRO A 688 6.19 -10.46 -8.53
C PRO A 688 7.57 -9.84 -8.26
N ASP A 689 7.83 -8.65 -8.80
CA ASP A 689 9.16 -8.04 -8.80
C ASP A 689 9.09 -6.57 -8.39
N PRO A 690 10.16 -6.01 -7.78
CA PRO A 690 10.29 -4.59 -7.49
C PRO A 690 10.39 -3.77 -8.77
N VAL A 691 9.59 -2.70 -8.88
CA VAL A 691 9.49 -1.90 -10.11
C VAL A 691 10.01 -0.47 -9.93
N VAL A 692 10.64 0.07 -10.97
CA VAL A 692 10.88 1.51 -11.16
C VAL A 692 10.23 1.99 -12.44
N HIS A 693 9.42 3.04 -12.33
CA HIS A 693 8.80 3.69 -13.46
C HIS A 693 9.69 4.77 -14.06
N LEU A 694 9.80 4.80 -15.38
CA LEU A 694 10.55 5.80 -16.14
C LEU A 694 9.91 6.08 -17.51
N HIS A 695 10.15 7.26 -18.06
CA HIS A 695 9.63 7.58 -19.39
C HIS A 695 10.36 6.80 -20.50
N PRO A 696 9.67 6.26 -21.54
CA PRO A 696 10.31 5.51 -22.63
C PRO A 696 11.46 6.26 -23.33
N THR A 697 11.32 7.57 -23.54
CA THR A 697 12.39 8.41 -24.12
C THR A 697 13.64 8.49 -23.24
N LEU A 698 13.51 8.44 -21.91
CA LEU A 698 14.66 8.34 -21.01
C LEU A 698 15.27 6.94 -21.12
N ALA A 699 14.44 5.90 -21.13
CA ALA A 699 14.88 4.51 -21.26
C ALA A 699 15.68 4.28 -22.56
N ALA A 700 15.18 4.79 -23.69
CA ALA A 700 15.85 4.71 -24.99
C ALA A 700 17.24 5.39 -24.97
N ARG A 701 17.34 6.58 -24.36
CA ARG A 701 18.62 7.29 -24.18
C ARG A 701 19.62 6.53 -23.29
N LYS A 702 19.12 5.70 -22.38
CA LYS A 702 19.91 4.87 -21.47
C LYS A 702 20.06 3.40 -21.94
N HIS A 703 19.57 3.06 -23.13
CA HIS A 703 19.56 1.70 -23.68
C HIS A 703 18.87 0.66 -22.77
N ILE A 704 17.78 1.06 -22.13
CA ILE A 704 16.94 0.23 -21.25
C ILE A 704 15.68 -0.19 -22.01
N ALA A 705 15.34 -1.47 -21.97
CA ALA A 705 14.06 -1.98 -22.46
C ALA A 705 13.05 -2.22 -21.32
N GLU A 706 11.77 -2.33 -21.67
CA GLU A 706 10.71 -2.71 -20.73
C GLU A 706 11.06 -4.04 -20.06
N GLY A 707 10.89 -4.11 -18.74
CA GLY A 707 11.17 -5.31 -17.96
C GLY A 707 12.67 -5.61 -17.73
N ASP A 708 13.62 -4.81 -18.23
CA ASP A 708 15.03 -4.98 -17.87
C ASP A 708 15.24 -4.78 -16.36
N TRP A 709 16.20 -5.52 -15.77
CA TRP A 709 16.73 -5.07 -14.48
C TRP A 709 17.59 -3.82 -14.71
N VAL A 710 17.36 -2.81 -13.89
CA VAL A 710 18.10 -1.54 -13.89
C VAL A 710 18.65 -1.28 -12.50
N ARG A 711 19.79 -0.60 -12.41
CA ARG A 711 20.33 -0.06 -11.16
C ARG A 711 20.02 1.42 -11.09
N VAL A 712 19.40 1.82 -9.99
CA VAL A 712 19.26 3.22 -9.60
C VAL A 712 20.38 3.53 -8.63
N THR A 713 21.16 4.57 -8.92
CA THR A 713 22.30 4.98 -8.11
C THR A 713 22.06 6.40 -7.61
N THR A 714 22.38 6.65 -6.34
CA THR A 714 22.33 7.96 -5.71
C THR A 714 23.65 8.22 -4.97
N PRO A 715 23.88 9.42 -4.42
CA PRO A 715 25.00 9.62 -3.50
C PRO A 715 25.00 8.68 -2.28
N ALA A 716 23.85 8.13 -1.90
CA ALA A 716 23.68 7.29 -0.72
C ALA A 716 24.03 5.81 -0.98
N GLY A 717 23.75 5.32 -2.19
CA GLY A 717 23.90 3.90 -2.49
C GLY A 717 23.30 3.50 -3.85
N VAL A 718 23.14 2.19 -4.01
CA VAL A 718 22.62 1.55 -5.22
C VAL A 718 21.55 0.53 -4.84
N ALA A 719 20.53 0.42 -5.68
CA ALA A 719 19.50 -0.61 -5.60
C ALA A 719 18.97 -0.92 -7.00
N ARG A 720 18.47 -2.14 -7.18
CA ARG A 720 18.00 -2.63 -8.48
C ARG A 720 16.48 -2.81 -8.51
N PHE A 721 15.91 -2.59 -9.69
CA PHE A 721 14.48 -2.67 -9.96
C PHE A 721 14.23 -3.17 -11.38
N ARG A 722 13.04 -3.69 -11.65
CA ARG A 722 12.55 -3.94 -13.01
C ARG A 722 12.04 -2.62 -13.60
N ALA A 723 12.52 -2.28 -14.80
CA ALA A 723 12.05 -1.13 -15.54
C ALA A 723 10.59 -1.32 -15.98
N ALA A 724 9.75 -0.31 -15.74
CA ALA A 724 8.40 -0.22 -16.29
C ALA A 724 8.18 1.16 -16.92
N PHE A 725 7.69 1.20 -18.14
CA PHE A 725 7.56 2.44 -18.88
C PHE A 725 6.26 3.17 -18.51
N ASP A 726 6.38 4.48 -18.27
CA ASP A 726 5.26 5.38 -18.01
C ASP A 726 5.39 6.64 -18.88
N THR A 727 4.56 6.76 -19.91
CA THR A 727 4.53 7.91 -20.83
C THR A 727 3.96 9.17 -20.18
N GLY A 728 3.28 9.05 -19.04
CA GLY A 728 2.78 10.18 -18.27
C GLY A 728 3.83 10.82 -17.36
N LEU A 729 4.98 10.18 -17.19
CA LEU A 729 6.02 10.64 -16.27
C LEU A 729 6.95 11.66 -16.94
N GLY A 730 7.47 12.62 -16.17
CA GLY A 730 8.49 13.56 -16.64
C GLY A 730 9.75 12.85 -17.15
N LEU A 731 10.40 13.43 -18.17
CA LEU A 731 11.59 12.85 -18.83
C LEU A 731 12.80 12.67 -17.91
N ASP A 732 12.79 13.33 -16.76
CA ASP A 732 13.86 13.35 -15.76
C ASP A 732 13.41 12.83 -14.39
N VAL A 733 12.24 12.17 -14.32
CA VAL A 733 11.68 11.62 -13.08
C VAL A 733 11.69 10.10 -13.12
N LEU A 734 12.09 9.48 -12.00
CA LEU A 734 11.99 8.05 -11.73
C LEU A 734 11.10 7.83 -10.50
N LEU A 735 10.22 6.83 -10.55
CA LEU A 735 9.41 6.46 -9.39
C LEU A 735 9.57 4.98 -9.06
N ALA A 736 10.28 4.68 -7.98
CA ALA A 736 10.59 3.31 -7.56
C ALA A 736 9.73 2.86 -6.39
N GLU A 737 9.37 1.58 -6.38
CA GLU A 737 8.69 0.96 -5.25
C GLU A 737 9.64 0.78 -4.05
N TYR A 738 9.09 0.78 -2.84
CA TYR A 738 9.85 0.58 -1.59
C TYR A 738 9.32 -0.60 -0.77
N GLY A 739 10.11 -1.04 0.23
CA GLY A 739 9.73 -2.08 1.18
C GLY A 739 10.03 -3.52 0.73
N TRP A 740 10.90 -3.70 -0.26
CA TRP A 740 11.27 -5.01 -0.79
C TRP A 740 12.39 -5.67 0.02
N TRP A 741 12.11 -6.84 0.58
CA TRP A 741 13.06 -7.67 1.34
C TRP A 741 12.63 -9.14 1.39
N GLN A 742 11.32 -9.37 1.55
CA GLN A 742 10.75 -10.68 1.85
C GLN A 742 10.69 -11.61 0.61
N ALA A 743 11.09 -12.86 0.82
CA ALA A 743 10.88 -13.97 -0.11
C ALA A 743 9.40 -14.41 -0.15
N CYS A 744 9.03 -15.16 -1.17
CA CYS A 744 7.76 -15.88 -1.27
C CYS A 744 8.03 -17.23 -1.94
N ASP A 745 8.45 -18.18 -1.11
CA ASP A 745 8.85 -19.52 -1.52
C ASP A 745 7.77 -20.20 -2.35
N SER A 746 6.50 -20.12 -1.93
CA SER A 746 5.34 -20.76 -2.57
C SER A 746 5.15 -20.46 -4.06
N VAL A 747 5.75 -19.39 -4.57
CA VAL A 747 5.71 -19.00 -5.99
C VAL A 747 7.11 -18.79 -6.58
N GLY A 748 8.13 -19.38 -5.95
CA GLY A 748 9.52 -19.41 -6.41
C GLY A 748 10.18 -18.03 -6.47
N ARG A 749 9.85 -17.14 -5.52
CA ARG A 749 10.40 -15.77 -5.51
C ARG A 749 11.32 -15.56 -4.31
N ASP A 750 12.54 -15.15 -4.60
CA ASP A 750 13.55 -14.90 -3.59
C ASP A 750 13.34 -13.58 -2.84
N GLY A 751 13.96 -13.50 -1.66
CA GLY A 751 14.11 -12.25 -0.92
C GLY A 751 15.22 -11.37 -1.51
N PHE A 752 15.29 -10.14 -1.04
CA PHE A 752 16.30 -9.17 -1.48
C PHE A 752 17.17 -8.75 -0.32
N ALA A 753 18.47 -8.55 -0.59
CA ALA A 753 19.38 -7.95 0.37
C ALA A 753 18.94 -6.52 0.73
N MET A 754 19.30 -6.07 1.93
CA MET A 754 18.91 -4.73 2.41
C MET A 754 19.81 -3.59 1.92
N ALA A 755 20.99 -3.91 1.36
CA ALA A 755 21.91 -2.97 0.71
C ALA A 755 22.83 -3.70 -0.29
N GLY A 756 23.54 -2.92 -1.11
CA GLY A 756 24.46 -3.42 -2.14
C GLY A 756 23.78 -3.76 -3.46
N ASP A 757 24.56 -4.31 -4.41
CA ASP A 757 24.14 -4.52 -5.81
C ASP A 757 22.92 -5.43 -5.99
N ALA A 758 22.71 -6.37 -5.07
CA ALA A 758 21.56 -7.29 -5.09
C ALA A 758 20.33 -6.74 -4.34
N SER A 759 20.41 -5.53 -3.80
CA SER A 759 19.34 -4.93 -3.01
C SER A 759 18.25 -4.31 -3.86
N SER A 760 17.01 -4.42 -3.38
CA SER A 760 15.86 -3.64 -3.90
C SER A 760 15.30 -2.71 -2.83
N ASN A 761 16.12 -2.36 -1.82
CA ASN A 761 15.72 -1.49 -0.72
C ASN A 761 15.83 -0.03 -1.12
N PHE A 762 14.71 0.59 -1.50
CA PHE A 762 14.64 2.03 -1.81
C PHE A 762 15.23 2.91 -0.71
N ASN A 763 15.03 2.55 0.54
CA ASN A 763 15.48 3.33 1.68
C ASN A 763 17.01 3.41 1.82
N ALA A 764 17.76 2.49 1.21
CA ALA A 764 19.22 2.57 1.11
C ALA A 764 19.69 3.60 0.05
N LEU A 765 18.79 4.13 -0.78
CA LEU A 765 19.09 5.17 -1.77
C LEU A 765 18.95 6.60 -1.23
N VAL A 766 18.42 6.79 -0.03
CA VAL A 766 18.05 8.11 0.49
C VAL A 766 18.77 8.40 1.79
N THR A 767 19.28 9.63 1.93
CA THR A 767 19.82 10.14 3.19
C THR A 767 18.93 11.24 3.76
N THR A 768 19.14 11.56 5.03
CA THR A 768 18.47 12.71 5.67
C THR A 768 19.33 13.98 5.67
N GLN A 769 20.36 14.09 4.82
CA GLN A 769 21.22 15.29 4.79
C GLN A 769 20.44 16.58 4.55
N ASP A 770 19.42 16.53 3.70
CA ASP A 770 18.51 17.63 3.37
C ASP A 770 17.11 17.30 3.90
N ILE A 771 16.72 17.86 5.04
CA ILE A 771 15.41 17.61 5.69
C ILE A 771 14.61 18.90 5.86
N ASP A 772 13.30 18.76 6.00
CA ASP A 772 12.43 19.88 6.37
C ASP A 772 12.81 20.41 7.76
N PRO A 773 13.12 21.71 7.91
CA PRO A 773 13.70 22.25 9.13
C PRO A 773 12.73 22.28 10.31
N ILE A 774 11.43 22.15 10.05
CA ILE A 774 10.40 22.10 11.10
C ILE A 774 10.12 20.64 11.47
N SER A 775 9.86 19.78 10.50
CA SER A 775 9.38 18.41 10.75
C SER A 775 10.45 17.35 10.84
N GLY A 776 11.62 17.58 10.25
CA GLY A 776 12.60 16.54 9.98
C GLY A 776 12.23 15.62 8.82
N ALA A 777 11.22 15.97 7.99
CA ALA A 777 10.81 15.16 6.86
C ALA A 777 11.97 14.91 5.88
N SER A 778 12.20 13.64 5.58
CA SER A 778 13.23 13.20 4.64
C SER A 778 12.72 13.21 3.18
N PRO A 779 13.60 13.48 2.20
CA PRO A 779 13.24 13.67 0.80
C PRO A 779 13.07 12.35 0.05
N LEU A 780 12.30 11.39 0.59
CA LEU A 780 12.03 10.08 -0.03
C LEU A 780 11.31 10.18 -1.38
N ARG A 781 10.84 11.38 -1.78
CA ARG A 781 10.14 11.62 -3.04
C ARG A 781 10.79 12.66 -3.95
N SER A 782 11.94 13.19 -3.59
CA SER A 782 12.63 14.21 -4.40
C SER A 782 14.14 14.14 -4.23
N PHE A 783 14.70 12.94 -4.37
CA PHE A 783 16.14 12.70 -4.23
C PHE A 783 16.82 12.70 -5.60
N ARG A 784 18.09 13.07 -5.70
CA ARG A 784 18.82 13.02 -6.98
C ARG A 784 19.33 11.61 -7.25
N CYS A 785 19.29 11.19 -8.52
CA CYS A 785 19.74 9.87 -8.93
C CYS A 785 20.25 9.82 -10.39
N ASP A 786 20.79 8.66 -10.75
CA ASP A 786 20.92 8.21 -12.14
C ASP A 786 20.42 6.77 -12.27
N VAL A 787 20.15 6.34 -13.51
CA VAL A 787 19.74 4.98 -13.84
C VAL A 787 20.52 4.42 -15.01
N ALA A 788 20.86 3.13 -14.92
CA ALA A 788 21.47 2.36 -15.99
C ALA A 788 20.91 0.93 -15.98
N ARG A 789 20.96 0.25 -17.13
CA ARG A 789 20.70 -1.19 -17.20
C ARG A 789 21.64 -1.92 -16.25
N ASP A 790 21.12 -2.86 -15.46
CA ASP A 790 21.96 -3.68 -14.59
C ASP A 790 22.92 -4.52 -15.45
N PRO A 791 24.25 -4.42 -15.25
CA PRO A 791 25.23 -5.27 -15.92
C PRO A 791 24.99 -6.78 -15.77
N ALA A 792 24.29 -7.22 -14.72
CA ALA A 792 23.88 -8.61 -14.56
C ALA A 792 22.68 -9.02 -15.44
N SER A 793 22.04 -8.06 -16.10
CA SER A 793 21.02 -8.34 -17.11
C SER A 793 21.68 -8.82 -18.38
N ASP A 794 21.43 -10.07 -18.75
CA ASP A 794 21.78 -10.60 -20.05
C ASP A 794 20.66 -10.29 -21.07
N PRO A 795 20.90 -9.43 -22.08
CA PRO A 795 19.90 -9.15 -23.11
C PRO A 795 19.47 -10.40 -23.88
N ALA A 796 20.34 -11.42 -24.00
CA ALA A 796 20.01 -12.71 -24.62
C ALA A 796 19.02 -13.53 -23.77
N ARG A 797 18.72 -13.09 -22.54
CA ARG A 797 17.73 -13.69 -21.64
C ARG A 797 16.47 -12.84 -21.48
N ARG A 798 16.28 -11.83 -22.33
CA ARG A 798 15.09 -10.99 -22.29
C ARG A 798 13.88 -11.74 -22.84
N PRO A 799 12.72 -11.74 -22.15
CA PRO A 799 11.48 -12.23 -22.76
C PRO A 799 11.10 -11.37 -23.96
N TRP A 800 10.41 -11.98 -24.93
CA TRP A 800 9.88 -11.28 -26.11
C TRP A 800 8.39 -11.02 -25.97
N ASP A 801 7.91 -9.97 -26.64
CA ASP A 801 6.50 -9.64 -26.71
C ASP A 801 5.78 -10.41 -27.83
N GLY A 802 4.52 -10.78 -27.59
CA GLY A 802 3.70 -11.48 -28.58
C GLY A 802 4.23 -12.89 -28.89
N MET A 803 4.45 -13.18 -30.17
CA MET A 803 4.82 -14.51 -30.64
C MET A 803 6.08 -14.43 -31.49
N ALA A 804 7.04 -15.33 -31.26
CA ALA A 804 8.30 -15.47 -31.98
C ALA A 804 8.35 -16.81 -32.74
N ARG A 805 9.13 -16.88 -33.83
CA ARG A 805 9.19 -18.08 -34.68
C ARG A 805 10.24 -19.06 -34.18
N PHE A 806 9.84 -20.32 -34.07
CA PHE A 806 10.69 -21.44 -33.68
C PHE A 806 10.57 -22.56 -34.71
N ARG A 807 11.68 -23.25 -34.97
CA ARG A 807 11.68 -24.50 -35.73
C ARG A 807 11.58 -25.69 -34.80
N ILE A 808 10.87 -26.72 -35.24
CA ILE A 808 10.91 -28.03 -34.59
C ILE A 808 12.28 -28.66 -34.86
N ALA A 809 13.11 -28.73 -33.82
CA ALA A 809 14.47 -29.25 -33.89
C ALA A 809 14.53 -30.78 -33.71
N ALA A 810 13.63 -31.36 -32.90
CA ALA A 810 13.53 -32.80 -32.68
C ALA A 810 12.09 -33.21 -32.30
N LEU A 811 11.73 -34.44 -32.65
CA LEU A 811 10.46 -35.10 -32.31
C LEU A 811 10.77 -36.52 -31.79
N ASP A 812 10.57 -36.76 -30.50
CA ASP A 812 10.87 -38.03 -29.84
C ASP A 812 9.61 -38.68 -29.25
N ALA A 813 9.45 -40.00 -29.40
CA ALA A 813 8.37 -40.73 -28.76
C ALA A 813 8.67 -40.92 -27.26
N ALA A 814 7.96 -40.19 -26.38
CA ALA A 814 8.18 -40.25 -24.93
C ALA A 814 7.36 -41.34 -24.24
N ALA A 815 6.22 -41.72 -24.83
CA ALA A 815 5.36 -42.85 -24.49
C ALA A 815 4.32 -43.05 -25.60
N GLU A 816 3.50 -44.11 -25.52
CA GLU A 816 2.40 -44.33 -26.46
C GLU A 816 1.44 -43.13 -26.47
N GLY A 817 1.38 -42.43 -27.61
CA GLY A 817 0.56 -41.23 -27.79
C GLY A 817 1.12 -39.95 -27.13
N VAL A 818 2.41 -39.89 -26.82
CA VAL A 818 3.08 -38.68 -26.31
C VAL A 818 4.35 -38.39 -27.12
N CYS A 819 4.41 -37.21 -27.72
CA CYS A 819 5.57 -36.70 -28.43
C CYS A 819 6.29 -35.62 -27.61
N ALA A 820 7.59 -35.79 -27.37
CA ALA A 820 8.47 -34.75 -26.85
C ALA A 820 9.07 -33.95 -28.01
N ILE A 821 9.07 -32.63 -27.88
CA ILE A 821 9.38 -31.70 -28.96
C ILE A 821 10.45 -30.71 -28.47
N ALA A 822 11.57 -30.63 -29.20
CA ALA A 822 12.59 -29.60 -29.01
C ALA A 822 12.39 -28.46 -30.01
N LEU A 823 12.53 -27.22 -29.55
CA LEU A 823 12.18 -26.00 -30.29
C LEU A 823 13.35 -25.02 -30.24
N ASP A 824 13.92 -24.72 -31.41
CA ASP A 824 15.00 -23.74 -31.56
C ASP A 824 14.46 -22.43 -32.15
N PRO A 825 14.89 -21.25 -31.67
CA PRO A 825 14.45 -19.99 -32.26
C PRO A 825 15.01 -19.84 -33.69
N LEU A 826 14.22 -19.24 -34.58
CA LEU A 826 14.67 -18.85 -35.92
C LEU A 826 15.16 -17.39 -35.98
N ASP A 827 14.59 -16.56 -35.12
CA ASP A 827 14.93 -15.14 -34.99
C ASP A 827 15.88 -14.96 -33.79
N ASP A 828 16.65 -13.86 -33.76
CA ASP A 828 17.48 -13.48 -32.61
C ASP A 828 16.59 -12.96 -31.48
N VAL A 829 15.91 -13.89 -30.80
CA VAL A 829 15.04 -13.63 -29.65
C VAL A 829 15.75 -14.05 -28.37
N GLY A 830 15.55 -13.26 -27.30
CA GLY A 830 16.06 -13.65 -26.01
C GLY A 830 15.39 -14.94 -25.52
N LEU A 831 16.17 -15.83 -24.91
CA LEU A 831 15.73 -17.10 -24.35
C LEU A 831 15.74 -17.01 -22.81
N PRO A 832 14.78 -16.31 -22.18
CA PRO A 832 14.71 -16.18 -20.73
C PRO A 832 14.70 -17.56 -20.05
N ASP A 833 15.34 -17.61 -18.90
CA ASP A 833 15.07 -18.64 -17.92
C ASP A 833 13.63 -18.50 -17.41
N TYR A 834 13.07 -19.59 -16.89
CA TYR A 834 11.69 -19.66 -16.43
C TYR A 834 11.63 -20.21 -15.00
N LEU A 835 10.43 -20.22 -14.44
CA LEU A 835 10.15 -20.84 -13.15
C LEU A 835 9.57 -22.24 -13.35
N PRO A 836 9.87 -23.21 -12.47
CA PRO A 836 9.36 -24.57 -12.63
C PRO A 836 7.84 -24.61 -12.62
N GLY A 837 7.25 -25.22 -13.66
CA GLY A 837 5.80 -25.28 -13.88
C GLY A 837 5.24 -24.28 -14.90
N GLN A 838 6.05 -23.34 -15.36
CA GLN A 838 5.67 -22.42 -16.43
C GLN A 838 5.49 -23.12 -17.79
N HIS A 839 4.77 -22.45 -18.68
CA HIS A 839 4.41 -22.93 -20.01
C HIS A 839 4.77 -21.91 -21.08
N VAL A 840 4.77 -22.38 -22.33
CA VAL A 840 4.78 -21.52 -23.52
C VAL A 840 3.45 -21.64 -24.25
N THR A 841 3.02 -20.53 -24.82
CA THR A 841 1.85 -20.49 -25.72
C THR A 841 2.33 -20.80 -27.12
N VAL A 842 1.86 -21.90 -27.71
CA VAL A 842 2.23 -22.36 -29.05
C VAL A 842 1.08 -22.04 -30.03
N ARG A 843 1.39 -21.38 -31.14
CA ARG A 843 0.47 -21.12 -32.25
C ARG A 843 0.98 -21.81 -33.51
N VAL A 844 0.07 -22.53 -34.15
CA VAL A 844 0.35 -23.35 -35.33
C VAL A 844 -0.65 -23.05 -36.44
N SER A 845 -0.17 -23.03 -37.67
CA SER A 845 -0.99 -22.96 -38.89
C SER A 845 -1.16 -24.35 -39.45
N ILE A 846 -2.33 -24.95 -39.27
CA ILE A 846 -2.60 -26.33 -39.68
C ILE A 846 -3.22 -26.34 -41.08
N PRO A 847 -2.68 -27.12 -42.05
CA PRO A 847 -3.27 -27.22 -43.39
C PRO A 847 -4.76 -27.57 -43.35
N GLY A 848 -5.57 -26.82 -44.10
CA GLY A 848 -7.04 -26.98 -44.12
C GLY A 848 -7.80 -26.22 -43.03
N GLN A 849 -7.11 -25.58 -42.08
CA GLN A 849 -7.71 -24.66 -41.12
C GLN A 849 -7.48 -23.22 -41.59
N GLY A 850 -8.54 -22.42 -41.73
CA GLY A 850 -8.48 -21.06 -42.27
C GLY A 850 -7.82 -20.02 -41.35
N GLN A 851 -7.56 -20.37 -40.09
CA GLN A 851 -6.90 -19.50 -39.10
C GLN A 851 -5.91 -20.30 -38.21
N PRO A 852 -4.84 -19.67 -37.71
CA PRO A 852 -3.91 -20.28 -36.77
C PRO A 852 -4.58 -20.65 -35.45
N VAL A 853 -4.16 -21.77 -34.85
CA VAL A 853 -4.72 -22.29 -33.59
C VAL A 853 -3.66 -22.23 -32.50
N THR A 854 -4.06 -21.75 -31.32
CA THR A 854 -3.16 -21.56 -30.17
C THR A 854 -3.43 -22.57 -29.07
N ARG A 855 -2.39 -23.13 -28.43
CA ARG A 855 -2.47 -23.98 -27.23
C ARG A 855 -1.29 -23.72 -26.29
N ALA A 856 -1.50 -23.85 -24.98
CA ALA A 856 -0.43 -23.75 -24.00
C ALA A 856 0.15 -25.13 -23.65
N TYR A 857 1.48 -25.22 -23.55
CA TYR A 857 2.19 -26.45 -23.18
C TYR A 857 3.25 -26.15 -22.13
N SER A 858 3.26 -26.93 -21.04
CA SER A 858 4.30 -26.83 -20.01
C SER A 858 5.69 -27.05 -20.59
N LEU A 859 6.63 -26.24 -20.12
CA LEU A 859 8.04 -26.45 -20.41
C LEU A 859 8.55 -27.69 -19.68
N THR A 860 9.44 -28.41 -20.33
CA THR A 860 10.22 -29.52 -19.79
C THR A 860 11.71 -29.16 -19.85
N GLY A 861 12.55 -29.77 -19.01
CA GLY A 861 13.93 -29.33 -18.82
C GLY A 861 14.08 -28.36 -17.63
N PRO A 862 15.31 -28.19 -17.12
CA PRO A 862 15.59 -27.36 -15.96
C PRO A 862 15.28 -25.88 -16.23
N SER A 863 14.79 -25.20 -15.19
CA SER A 863 14.26 -23.84 -15.29
C SER A 863 15.34 -22.78 -15.58
N SER A 864 16.60 -23.07 -15.21
CA SER A 864 17.77 -22.27 -15.54
C SER A 864 18.86 -23.12 -16.21
N GLU A 865 19.24 -22.75 -17.43
CA GLU A 865 20.29 -23.41 -18.22
C GLU A 865 21.31 -22.35 -18.64
N ARG A 866 22.64 -22.56 -18.46
CA ARG A 866 23.65 -21.54 -18.80
C ARG A 866 23.72 -21.21 -20.30
N ASP A 867 23.59 -22.23 -21.15
CA ASP A 867 23.69 -22.11 -22.61
C ASP A 867 22.36 -22.49 -23.28
N ARG A 868 21.24 -21.92 -22.83
CA ARG A 868 19.92 -22.24 -23.37
C ARG A 868 19.89 -21.92 -24.87
N ARG A 869 19.63 -22.94 -25.70
CA ARG A 869 19.51 -22.81 -27.16
C ARG A 869 18.08 -22.86 -27.69
N GLY A 870 17.13 -23.21 -26.82
CA GLY A 870 15.74 -23.42 -27.18
C GLY A 870 14.91 -23.87 -25.99
N TYR A 871 13.68 -24.28 -26.29
CA TYR A 871 12.71 -24.77 -25.32
C TYR A 871 12.27 -26.20 -25.65
N ARG A 872 11.75 -26.92 -24.65
CA ARG A 872 11.26 -28.29 -24.81
C ARG A 872 9.86 -28.40 -24.23
N ILE A 873 8.96 -29.05 -24.96
CA ILE A 873 7.59 -29.35 -24.52
C ILE A 873 7.29 -30.84 -24.75
N ALA A 874 6.23 -31.34 -24.13
CA ALA A 874 5.71 -32.68 -24.45
C ALA A 874 4.19 -32.66 -24.61
N VAL A 875 3.71 -33.28 -25.67
CA VAL A 875 2.33 -33.17 -26.13
C VAL A 875 1.73 -34.56 -26.28
N ARG A 876 0.66 -34.81 -25.50
CA ARG A 876 -0.14 -36.03 -25.66
C ARG A 876 -1.15 -35.85 -26.78
N HIS A 877 -1.29 -36.88 -27.61
CA HIS A 877 -2.37 -36.98 -28.57
C HIS A 877 -3.71 -37.03 -27.82
N GLN A 878 -4.47 -35.94 -27.87
CA GLN A 878 -5.74 -35.82 -27.17
C GLN A 878 -6.83 -36.50 -28.01
N GLN A 879 -7.33 -37.62 -27.51
CA GLN A 879 -8.44 -38.35 -28.12
C GLN A 879 -9.54 -38.52 -27.08
N GLY A 880 -10.79 -38.24 -27.45
CA GLY A 880 -11.90 -38.24 -26.51
C GLY A 880 -13.24 -38.51 -27.17
N ARG A 881 -14.31 -38.38 -26.38
CA ARG A 881 -15.70 -38.39 -26.85
C ARG A 881 -16.42 -37.15 -26.32
N THR A 882 -17.31 -36.57 -27.11
CA THR A 882 -18.20 -35.49 -26.67
C THR A 882 -19.22 -36.00 -25.65
N SER A 883 -19.99 -35.10 -25.02
CA SER A 883 -21.12 -35.45 -24.14
C SER A 883 -22.16 -36.33 -24.82
N GLU A 884 -22.24 -36.28 -26.14
CA GLU A 884 -23.13 -37.07 -27.01
C GLU A 884 -22.49 -38.40 -27.46
N GLY A 885 -21.27 -38.70 -26.99
CA GLY A 885 -20.55 -39.94 -27.29
C GLY A 885 -19.76 -39.94 -28.60
N THR A 886 -19.77 -38.84 -29.36
CA THR A 886 -19.06 -38.68 -30.64
C THR A 886 -17.56 -38.61 -30.42
N PRO A 887 -16.73 -39.46 -31.07
CA PRO A 887 -15.28 -39.37 -30.98
C PRO A 887 -14.76 -38.03 -31.49
N PHE A 888 -13.77 -37.46 -30.82
CA PHE A 888 -13.05 -36.29 -31.31
C PHE A 888 -11.54 -36.44 -31.06
N ASP A 889 -10.76 -35.82 -31.95
CA ASP A 889 -9.32 -35.68 -31.81
C ASP A 889 -8.97 -34.20 -31.62
N GLY A 890 -8.04 -33.91 -30.71
CA GLY A 890 -7.61 -32.55 -30.41
C GLY A 890 -6.72 -32.01 -31.53
N LEU A 891 -7.27 -31.08 -32.34
CA LEU A 891 -6.67 -30.51 -33.55
C LEU A 891 -5.15 -30.26 -33.49
N VAL A 892 -4.67 -29.42 -32.55
CA VAL A 892 -3.22 -29.11 -32.42
C VAL A 892 -2.42 -30.30 -31.92
N SER A 893 -2.98 -31.06 -30.97
CA SER A 893 -2.28 -32.21 -30.40
C SER A 893 -2.09 -33.35 -31.40
N SER A 894 -3.06 -33.56 -32.30
CA SER A 894 -3.00 -34.54 -33.38
C SER A 894 -1.97 -34.10 -34.41
N TRP A 895 -2.01 -32.84 -34.84
CA TRP A 895 -1.00 -32.31 -35.76
C TRP A 895 0.40 -32.45 -35.19
N LEU A 896 0.65 -32.06 -33.93
CA LEU A 896 1.98 -32.20 -33.32
C LEU A 896 2.44 -33.65 -33.15
N ASN A 897 1.53 -34.63 -32.99
CA ASN A 897 1.90 -36.03 -32.81
C ASN A 897 2.05 -36.82 -34.13
N THR A 898 1.30 -36.47 -35.19
CA THR A 898 1.27 -37.27 -36.43
C THR A 898 1.58 -36.47 -37.70
N GLY A 899 1.28 -35.17 -37.69
CA GLY A 899 1.40 -34.27 -38.85
C GLY A 899 2.72 -33.49 -38.92
N ALA A 900 3.25 -33.04 -37.78
CA ALA A 900 4.45 -32.23 -37.70
C ALA A 900 5.72 -32.99 -38.12
N ARG A 901 6.70 -32.28 -38.64
CA ARG A 901 8.01 -32.77 -39.08
C ARG A 901 9.13 -31.90 -38.51
N VAL A 902 10.30 -32.49 -38.35
CA VAL A 902 11.52 -31.73 -38.02
C VAL A 902 11.77 -30.70 -39.13
N GLY A 903 11.98 -29.45 -38.75
CA GLY A 903 12.11 -28.31 -39.65
C GLY A 903 10.83 -27.47 -39.81
N ASP A 904 9.66 -27.97 -39.41
CA ASP A 904 8.42 -27.18 -39.43
C ASP A 904 8.53 -25.96 -38.51
N VAL A 905 7.92 -24.84 -38.92
CA VAL A 905 7.95 -23.58 -38.18
C VAL A 905 6.65 -23.42 -37.40
N ILE A 906 6.80 -23.13 -36.11
CA ILE A 906 5.71 -22.80 -35.19
C ILE A 906 6.01 -21.49 -34.48
N GLU A 907 5.00 -20.89 -33.84
CA GLU A 907 5.18 -19.63 -33.13
C GLU A 907 4.98 -19.82 -31.61
N LEU A 908 5.86 -19.23 -30.80
CA LEU A 908 5.83 -19.31 -29.34
C LEU A 908 5.68 -17.93 -28.71
N GLY A 909 4.85 -17.82 -27.69
CA GLY A 909 4.96 -16.76 -26.68
C GLY A 909 6.05 -17.07 -25.68
N ALA A 910 6.61 -16.04 -25.04
CA ALA A 910 7.64 -16.20 -24.01
C ALA A 910 7.14 -17.07 -22.84
N PRO A 911 8.05 -17.78 -22.13
CA PRO A 911 7.69 -18.52 -20.93
C PRO A 911 6.86 -17.70 -19.95
N SER A 912 5.73 -18.23 -19.54
CA SER A 912 4.76 -17.55 -18.68
C SER A 912 3.95 -18.55 -17.85
N GLY A 913 3.02 -18.05 -17.05
CA GLY A 913 2.18 -18.87 -16.18
C GLY A 913 2.47 -18.68 -14.69
N ARG A 914 1.46 -19.03 -13.88
CA ARG A 914 1.42 -18.78 -12.43
C ARG A 914 1.51 -20.07 -11.60
N PHE A 915 1.33 -21.23 -12.21
CA PHE A 915 1.56 -22.51 -11.56
C PHE A 915 3.06 -22.73 -11.42
N VAL A 916 3.63 -22.23 -10.32
CA VAL A 916 5.06 -22.28 -10.04
C VAL A 916 5.31 -23.13 -8.80
N MET A 917 6.27 -24.05 -8.88
CA MET A 917 6.69 -24.87 -7.74
C MET A 917 7.94 -24.31 -7.06
N PRO A 918 8.00 -24.39 -5.72
CA PRO A 918 9.08 -23.82 -4.93
C PRO A 918 10.34 -24.68 -5.01
N LEU A 919 11.45 -24.12 -5.49
CA LEU A 919 12.76 -24.80 -5.39
C LEU A 919 13.34 -24.79 -3.96
N ARG A 920 12.75 -24.00 -3.07
CA ARG A 920 13.03 -23.94 -1.63
C ARG A 920 11.70 -23.93 -0.89
N SER A 921 11.50 -24.83 0.07
CA SER A 921 10.29 -24.83 0.90
C SER A 921 10.58 -25.49 2.24
N ARG A 922 10.11 -24.85 3.32
CA ARG A 922 10.06 -25.46 4.66
C ARG A 922 8.93 -26.49 4.79
N GLN A 923 7.88 -26.34 3.98
CA GLN A 923 6.75 -27.26 3.94
C GLN A 923 6.99 -28.37 2.92
N PRO A 924 6.53 -29.61 3.20
CA PRO A 924 6.46 -30.67 2.19
C PRO A 924 5.76 -30.21 0.90
N VAL A 925 6.21 -30.69 -0.24
CA VAL A 925 5.57 -30.47 -1.54
C VAL A 925 4.95 -31.78 -2.03
N VAL A 926 3.65 -31.77 -2.29
CA VAL A 926 2.90 -32.94 -2.78
C VAL A 926 2.36 -32.63 -4.17
N CYS A 927 2.78 -33.40 -5.15
CA CYS A 927 2.46 -33.24 -6.55
C CYS A 927 1.51 -34.36 -7.00
N PHE A 928 0.43 -34.01 -7.68
CA PHE A 928 -0.50 -34.93 -8.31
C PHE A 928 -0.46 -34.74 -9.83
N ALA A 929 0.02 -35.76 -10.53
CA ALA A 929 0.14 -35.77 -11.98
C ALA A 929 -0.84 -36.78 -12.59
N GLY A 930 -1.52 -36.38 -13.68
CA GLY A 930 -2.36 -37.28 -14.49
C GLY A 930 -1.95 -37.26 -15.96
N GLY A 931 -1.51 -38.40 -16.50
CA GLY A 931 -1.07 -38.52 -17.89
C GLY A 931 0.04 -37.51 -18.23
N ILE A 932 -0.19 -36.62 -19.20
CA ILE A 932 0.82 -35.62 -19.61
C ILE A 932 0.93 -34.41 -18.66
N GLY A 933 0.04 -34.32 -17.66
CA GLY A 933 0.15 -33.36 -16.56
C GLY A 933 1.40 -33.55 -15.69
N ILE A 934 2.23 -34.57 -15.99
CA ILE A 934 3.56 -34.77 -15.40
C ILE A 934 4.58 -33.70 -15.81
N THR A 935 4.41 -33.08 -16.98
CA THR A 935 5.39 -32.15 -17.58
C THR A 935 5.84 -31.00 -16.65
N PRO A 936 4.96 -30.27 -15.94
CA PRO A 936 5.40 -29.24 -14.99
C PRO A 936 6.21 -29.82 -13.82
N PHE A 937 5.88 -31.03 -13.36
CA PHE A 937 6.59 -31.68 -12.26
C PHE A 937 7.92 -32.28 -12.70
N LEU A 938 8.02 -32.76 -13.95
CA LEU A 938 9.30 -33.17 -14.53
C LEU A 938 10.28 -31.99 -14.56
N CYS A 939 9.82 -30.85 -15.08
CA CYS A 939 10.56 -29.59 -15.05
C CYS A 939 11.00 -29.20 -13.63
N TYR A 940 10.11 -29.34 -12.65
CA TYR A 940 10.41 -29.09 -11.24
C TYR A 940 11.52 -29.99 -10.69
N LEU A 941 11.42 -31.31 -10.88
CA LEU A 941 12.43 -32.25 -10.41
C LEU A 941 13.78 -32.05 -11.12
N GLU A 942 13.79 -31.74 -12.41
CA GLU A 942 15.01 -31.43 -13.15
C GLU A 942 15.67 -30.13 -12.66
N SER A 943 14.86 -29.14 -12.30
CA SER A 943 15.33 -27.88 -11.73
C SER A 943 15.89 -28.07 -10.31
N LEU A 944 15.29 -28.95 -9.49
CA LEU A 944 15.83 -29.33 -8.18
C LEU A 944 17.18 -30.05 -8.32
N ALA A 945 17.32 -30.96 -9.29
CA ALA A 945 18.57 -31.67 -9.54
C ALA A 945 19.69 -30.70 -9.96
N GLU A 946 19.39 -29.76 -10.86
CA GLU A 946 20.34 -28.71 -11.28
C GLU A 946 20.73 -27.80 -10.09
N GLN A 947 19.77 -27.42 -9.25
CA GLN A 947 20.05 -26.59 -8.07
C GLN A 947 20.93 -27.34 -7.06
N ALA A 948 20.68 -28.62 -6.83
CA ALA A 948 21.46 -29.46 -5.92
C ALA A 948 22.94 -29.54 -6.32
N GLU A 949 23.23 -29.50 -7.63
CA GLU A 949 24.59 -29.48 -8.17
C GLU A 949 25.25 -28.10 -8.04
N ARG A 950 24.47 -27.02 -8.16
CA ARG A 950 24.99 -25.63 -8.10
C ARG A 950 25.25 -25.14 -6.68
N ALA A 951 24.44 -25.54 -5.70
CA ALA A 951 24.60 -25.15 -4.31
C ALA A 951 23.97 -26.20 -3.36
N PRO A 952 24.69 -26.65 -2.31
CA PRO A 952 24.15 -27.55 -1.29
C PRO A 952 23.22 -26.79 -0.33
N LEU A 953 22.01 -26.47 -0.81
CA LEU A 953 20.92 -25.91 0.00
C LEU A 953 19.96 -27.04 0.43
N PRO A 954 19.22 -26.89 1.54
CA PRO A 954 18.19 -27.85 1.90
C PRO A 954 17.10 -27.88 0.83
N LEU A 955 17.01 -28.98 0.11
CA LEU A 955 15.97 -29.23 -0.89
C LEU A 955 14.64 -29.59 -0.19
N PRO A 956 13.49 -29.24 -0.78
CA PRO A 956 12.19 -29.54 -0.20
C PRO A 956 11.90 -31.05 -0.21
N ASP A 957 11.22 -31.59 0.81
CA ASP A 957 10.69 -32.96 0.72
C ASP A 957 9.57 -33.00 -0.33
N VAL A 958 9.65 -33.91 -1.33
CA VAL A 958 8.68 -34.00 -2.43
C VAL A 958 8.02 -35.38 -2.50
N TRP A 959 6.70 -35.41 -2.64
CA TRP A 959 5.92 -36.60 -2.96
C TRP A 959 5.22 -36.41 -4.30
N LEU A 960 5.55 -37.24 -5.29
CA LEU A 960 4.91 -37.23 -6.60
C LEU A 960 4.00 -38.44 -6.72
N HIS A 961 2.70 -38.20 -6.80
CA HIS A 961 1.69 -39.21 -7.12
C HIS A 961 1.30 -39.10 -8.59
N TYR A 962 1.71 -40.09 -9.41
CA TYR A 962 1.57 -40.05 -10.86
C TYR A 962 0.61 -41.13 -11.38
N ALA A 963 -0.55 -40.72 -11.87
CA ALA A 963 -1.55 -41.61 -12.47
C ALA A 963 -1.42 -41.71 -14.00
N ASN A 964 -1.44 -42.94 -14.49
CA ASN A 964 -1.41 -43.32 -15.91
C ASN A 964 -2.41 -44.46 -16.16
N ARG A 965 -2.60 -44.84 -17.44
CA ARG A 965 -3.45 -46.01 -17.75
C ARG A 965 -2.71 -47.31 -17.51
N ASN A 966 -1.47 -47.39 -17.97
CA ASN A 966 -0.58 -48.57 -17.90
C ASN A 966 0.85 -48.16 -18.27
N GLY A 967 1.79 -49.12 -18.20
CA GLY A 967 3.21 -48.88 -18.47
C GLY A 967 3.55 -48.35 -19.86
N ALA A 968 2.70 -48.56 -20.87
CA ALA A 968 2.95 -48.04 -22.22
C ALA A 968 2.61 -46.55 -22.39
N THR A 969 1.65 -46.06 -21.61
CA THR A 969 1.24 -44.64 -21.61
C THR A 969 1.96 -43.81 -20.55
N HIS A 970 2.83 -44.44 -19.76
CA HIS A 970 3.59 -43.81 -18.68
C HIS A 970 4.76 -42.99 -19.24
N ALA A 971 4.50 -41.70 -19.50
CA ALA A 971 5.50 -40.78 -20.04
C ALA A 971 6.66 -40.54 -19.06
N PHE A 972 7.89 -40.57 -19.57
CA PHE A 972 9.11 -40.22 -18.84
C PHE A 972 9.47 -41.11 -17.64
N ARG A 973 8.93 -42.33 -17.55
CA ARG A 973 9.16 -43.28 -16.44
C ARG A 973 10.64 -43.39 -16.05
N ASP A 974 11.51 -43.65 -17.02
CA ASP A 974 12.93 -43.92 -16.75
C ASP A 974 13.68 -42.64 -16.35
N ARG A 975 13.30 -41.47 -16.90
CA ARG A 975 13.83 -40.15 -16.47
C ARG A 975 13.43 -39.83 -15.04
N LEU A 976 12.17 -40.08 -14.67
CA LEU A 976 11.69 -39.86 -13.30
C LEU A 976 12.38 -40.80 -12.29
N ALA A 977 12.62 -42.06 -12.66
CA ALA A 977 13.37 -42.99 -11.82
C ALA A 977 14.82 -42.51 -11.59
N ALA A 978 15.49 -42.03 -12.65
CA ALA A 978 16.83 -41.47 -12.54
C ALA A 978 16.88 -40.21 -11.66
N LEU A 979 15.88 -39.32 -11.77
CA LEU A 979 15.78 -38.13 -10.92
C LEU A 979 15.53 -38.49 -9.46
N ALA A 980 14.65 -39.45 -9.17
CA ALA A 980 14.39 -39.92 -7.82
C ALA A 980 15.62 -40.58 -7.16
N GLN A 981 16.48 -41.24 -7.95
CA GLN A 981 17.75 -41.77 -7.46
C GLN A 981 18.77 -40.66 -7.13
N ARG A 982 18.76 -39.56 -7.90
CA ARG A 982 19.64 -38.39 -7.68
C ARG A 982 19.15 -37.49 -6.54
N LEU A 983 17.85 -37.48 -6.26
CA LEU A 983 17.20 -36.60 -5.29
C LEU A 983 16.63 -37.42 -4.13
N PRO A 984 17.40 -37.65 -3.04
CA PRO A 984 17.00 -38.55 -1.95
C PRO A 984 15.74 -38.08 -1.18
N ASN A 985 15.40 -36.81 -1.30
CA ASN A 985 14.23 -36.15 -0.71
C ASN A 985 12.95 -36.27 -1.59
N VAL A 986 13.04 -36.91 -2.76
CA VAL A 986 11.91 -37.09 -3.69
C VAL A 986 11.40 -38.53 -3.63
N ARG A 987 10.09 -38.68 -3.42
CA ARG A 987 9.39 -39.98 -3.43
C ARG A 987 8.39 -40.01 -4.58
N VAL A 988 8.48 -41.01 -5.45
CA VAL A 988 7.60 -41.16 -6.63
C VAL A 988 6.71 -42.39 -6.46
N PHE A 989 5.40 -42.20 -6.65
CA PHE A 989 4.38 -43.25 -6.55
C PHE A 989 3.57 -43.29 -7.85
N ASN A 990 3.57 -44.42 -8.53
CA ASN A 990 2.88 -44.60 -9.81
C ASN A 990 1.55 -45.34 -9.63
N TYR A 991 0.52 -44.95 -10.37
CA TYR A 991 -0.83 -45.54 -10.30
C TYR A 991 -1.32 -45.89 -11.70
N TYR A 992 -1.80 -47.11 -11.94
CA TYR A 992 -2.29 -47.58 -13.25
C TYR A 992 -3.76 -47.99 -13.19
N ASP A 993 -4.65 -47.27 -13.86
CA ASP A 993 -6.09 -47.58 -13.82
C ASP A 993 -6.55 -48.70 -14.80
N ALA A 994 -5.65 -49.16 -15.67
CA ALA A 994 -5.86 -50.26 -16.61
C ALA A 994 -4.52 -50.97 -16.96
N PRO A 995 -3.82 -51.56 -15.96
CA PRO A 995 -2.51 -52.17 -16.14
C PRO A 995 -2.54 -53.28 -17.19
N ARG A 996 -1.47 -53.41 -17.97
CA ARG A 996 -1.27 -54.50 -18.93
C ARG A 996 -0.73 -55.73 -18.20
N GLU A 997 -0.81 -56.89 -18.85
CA GLU A 997 -0.26 -58.15 -18.31
C GLU A 997 1.25 -58.06 -17.99
N ALA A 998 1.99 -57.20 -18.71
CA ALA A 998 3.41 -56.96 -18.47
C ALA A 998 3.71 -56.00 -17.29
N ASP A 999 2.70 -55.29 -16.77
CA ASP A 999 2.87 -54.34 -15.66
C ASP A 999 2.80 -55.09 -14.31
N VAL A 1000 3.81 -54.91 -13.46
CA VAL A 1000 3.94 -55.62 -12.18
C VAL A 1000 3.61 -54.71 -11.00
N LEU A 1001 2.61 -55.08 -10.20
CA LEU A 1001 2.25 -54.40 -8.96
C LEU A 1001 3.42 -54.42 -7.96
N GLY A 1002 3.70 -53.27 -7.33
CA GLY A 1002 4.80 -53.07 -6.39
C GLY A 1002 6.15 -52.77 -7.04
N ARG A 1003 6.29 -53.00 -8.36
CA ARG A 1003 7.48 -52.62 -9.15
C ARG A 1003 7.20 -51.46 -10.09
N ASP A 1004 6.21 -51.61 -10.97
CA ASP A 1004 5.92 -50.65 -12.04
C ASP A 1004 4.84 -49.64 -11.60
N TYR A 1005 3.92 -50.07 -10.73
CA TYR A 1005 2.86 -49.26 -10.14
C TYR A 1005 2.52 -49.72 -8.72
N ALA A 1006 2.04 -48.79 -7.89
CA ALA A 1006 1.72 -49.01 -6.48
C ALA A 1006 0.25 -49.40 -6.23
N SER A 1007 -0.68 -48.96 -7.09
CA SER A 1007 -2.10 -49.31 -6.97
C SER A 1007 -2.82 -49.22 -8.32
N ALA A 1008 -3.83 -50.08 -8.49
CA ALA A 1008 -4.74 -50.06 -9.64
C ALA A 1008 -5.97 -49.17 -9.43
N GLU A 1009 -6.12 -48.58 -8.24
CA GLU A 1009 -7.23 -47.69 -7.92
C GLU A 1009 -7.04 -46.31 -8.54
N ARG A 1010 -8.16 -45.62 -8.81
CA ARG A 1010 -8.12 -44.24 -9.28
C ARG A 1010 -7.51 -43.33 -8.21
N LEU A 1011 -6.53 -42.53 -8.62
CA LEU A 1011 -5.86 -41.56 -7.75
C LEU A 1011 -6.87 -40.60 -7.11
N SER A 1012 -6.82 -40.50 -5.79
CA SER A 1012 -7.67 -39.63 -4.98
C SER A 1012 -6.87 -39.03 -3.82
N ALA A 1013 -7.48 -38.12 -3.06
CA ALA A 1013 -6.85 -37.53 -1.88
C ALA A 1013 -6.51 -38.55 -0.78
N ALA A 1014 -7.04 -39.79 -0.81
CA ALA A 1014 -6.80 -40.80 0.22
C ALA A 1014 -5.33 -41.23 0.33
N VAL A 1015 -4.52 -41.03 -0.71
CA VAL A 1015 -3.09 -41.39 -0.72
C VAL A 1015 -2.22 -40.46 0.12
N VAL A 1016 -2.74 -39.29 0.52
CA VAL A 1016 -2.02 -38.32 1.37
C VAL A 1016 -2.11 -38.77 2.82
N SER A 1017 -0.98 -38.87 3.52
CA SER A 1017 -0.99 -39.20 4.95
C SER A 1017 -1.50 -38.03 5.80
N ASP A 1018 -2.05 -38.32 6.98
CA ASP A 1018 -2.41 -37.26 7.94
C ASP A 1018 -1.19 -36.48 8.44
N ASP A 1019 0.01 -37.09 8.42
CA ASP A 1019 1.27 -36.40 8.72
C ASP A 1019 1.54 -35.26 7.74
N LEU A 1020 1.37 -35.48 6.43
CA LEU A 1020 1.56 -34.43 5.42
C LEU A 1020 0.58 -33.27 5.59
N ILE A 1021 -0.66 -33.56 5.99
CA ILE A 1021 -1.66 -32.54 6.28
C ILE A 1021 -1.27 -31.77 7.55
N LYS A 1022 -0.83 -32.45 8.61
CA LYS A 1022 -0.36 -31.82 9.86
C LYS A 1022 0.87 -30.94 9.67
N ARG A 1023 1.82 -31.38 8.83
CA ARG A 1023 3.00 -30.60 8.40
C ARG A 1023 2.66 -29.50 7.38
N ARG A 1024 1.38 -29.36 7.04
CA ARG A 1024 0.82 -28.42 6.06
C ARG A 1024 1.58 -28.46 4.74
N ALA A 1025 1.59 -29.63 4.11
CA ALA A 1025 2.11 -29.80 2.77
C ALA A 1025 1.44 -28.82 1.78
N ARG A 1026 2.19 -28.39 0.77
CA ARG A 1026 1.70 -27.65 -0.39
C ARG A 1026 1.30 -28.63 -1.47
N PHE A 1027 0.09 -28.50 -2.00
CA PHE A 1027 -0.47 -29.45 -2.95
C PHE A 1027 -0.53 -28.84 -4.35
N TYR A 1028 0.17 -29.45 -5.30
CA TYR A 1028 0.21 -29.02 -6.70
C TYR A 1028 -0.44 -30.08 -7.58
N VAL A 1029 -1.49 -29.72 -8.32
CA VAL A 1029 -2.32 -30.66 -9.06
C VAL A 1029 -2.37 -30.30 -10.54
N CYS A 1030 -1.95 -31.21 -11.42
CA CYS A 1030 -2.02 -31.04 -12.87
C CYS A 1030 -2.41 -32.36 -13.58
N GLY A 1031 -3.45 -32.31 -14.41
CA GLY A 1031 -3.92 -33.48 -15.15
C GLY A 1031 -5.34 -33.30 -15.71
N PRO A 1032 -6.06 -34.41 -15.98
CA PRO A 1032 -7.45 -34.36 -16.45
C PRO A 1032 -8.37 -33.69 -15.42
N ALA A 1033 -9.29 -32.84 -15.88
CA ALA A 1033 -10.19 -32.08 -15.01
C ALA A 1033 -10.96 -32.95 -13.98
N PRO A 1034 -11.49 -34.14 -14.31
CA PRO A 1034 -12.16 -34.99 -13.33
C PRO A 1034 -11.25 -35.43 -12.17
N MET A 1035 -9.98 -35.75 -12.47
CA MET A 1035 -8.99 -36.12 -11.46
C MET A 1035 -8.68 -34.93 -10.55
N MET A 1036 -8.41 -33.77 -11.14
CA MET A 1036 -8.07 -32.57 -10.37
C MET A 1036 -9.20 -32.16 -9.43
N THR A 1037 -10.45 -32.16 -9.93
CA THR A 1037 -11.63 -31.86 -9.12
C THR A 1037 -11.80 -32.85 -7.97
N ALA A 1038 -11.66 -34.16 -8.23
CA ALA A 1038 -11.80 -35.19 -7.20
C ALA A 1038 -10.73 -35.10 -6.11
N VAL A 1039 -9.45 -34.90 -6.49
CA VAL A 1039 -8.34 -34.76 -5.54
C VAL A 1039 -8.52 -33.51 -4.68
N MET A 1040 -8.79 -32.34 -5.27
CA MET A 1040 -8.97 -31.11 -4.50
C MET A 1040 -10.17 -31.17 -3.57
N ALA A 1041 -11.31 -31.72 -4.04
CA ALA A 1041 -12.49 -31.90 -3.19
C ALA A 1041 -12.20 -32.84 -2.02
N GLY A 1042 -11.45 -33.92 -2.26
CA GLY A 1042 -11.01 -34.84 -1.21
C GLY A 1042 -10.05 -34.21 -0.20
N LEU A 1043 -9.09 -33.38 -0.66
CA LEU A 1043 -8.18 -32.64 0.22
C LEU A 1043 -8.93 -31.62 1.09
N ALA A 1044 -9.85 -30.86 0.48
CA ALA A 1044 -10.72 -29.92 1.21
C ALA A 1044 -11.56 -30.64 2.27
N ALA A 1045 -12.16 -31.79 1.93
CA ALA A 1045 -12.92 -32.61 2.88
C ALA A 1045 -12.07 -33.14 4.04
N ARG A 1046 -10.74 -33.22 3.86
CA ARG A 1046 -9.76 -33.59 4.88
C ARG A 1046 -9.13 -32.39 5.60
N GLY A 1047 -9.66 -31.18 5.40
CA GLY A 1047 -9.26 -29.97 6.11
C GLY A 1047 -8.07 -29.22 5.49
N VAL A 1048 -7.67 -29.53 4.25
CA VAL A 1048 -6.63 -28.77 3.55
C VAL A 1048 -7.21 -27.44 3.05
N PRO A 1049 -6.64 -26.29 3.43
CA PRO A 1049 -7.12 -24.99 2.97
C PRO A 1049 -6.90 -24.75 1.48
N ALA A 1050 -7.79 -23.99 0.84
CA ALA A 1050 -7.70 -23.69 -0.59
C ALA A 1050 -6.39 -22.98 -1.00
N PHE A 1051 -5.84 -22.13 -0.12
CA PHE A 1051 -4.60 -21.39 -0.39
C PHE A 1051 -3.32 -22.26 -0.32
N ASP A 1052 -3.44 -23.52 0.13
CA ASP A 1052 -2.36 -24.51 0.06
C ASP A 1052 -2.48 -25.45 -1.16
N MET A 1053 -3.53 -25.28 -1.97
CA MET A 1053 -3.81 -26.07 -3.17
C MET A 1053 -3.65 -25.23 -4.43
N PHE A 1054 -2.72 -25.63 -5.29
CA PHE A 1054 -2.41 -25.01 -6.56
C PHE A 1054 -2.84 -25.95 -7.69
N LYS A 1055 -3.49 -25.41 -8.72
CA LYS A 1055 -3.91 -26.19 -9.89
C LYS A 1055 -3.58 -25.45 -11.17
N GLU A 1056 -3.30 -26.20 -12.22
CA GLU A 1056 -3.13 -25.66 -13.57
C GLU A 1056 -4.12 -26.33 -14.52
N ALA A 1057 -4.81 -25.51 -15.32
CA ALA A 1057 -5.74 -25.97 -16.34
C ALA A 1057 -5.46 -25.16 -17.60
N PHE A 1058 -4.53 -25.65 -18.44
CA PHE A 1058 -4.09 -24.98 -19.66
C PHE A 1058 -5.29 -24.58 -20.54
N ARG A 1059 -5.57 -23.29 -20.62
CA ARG A 1059 -6.54 -22.69 -21.53
C ARG A 1059 -5.81 -21.81 -22.53
N SER A 1060 -6.29 -21.80 -23.77
CA SER A 1060 -5.75 -20.92 -24.80
C SER A 1060 -6.43 -19.56 -24.68
N PRO A 1061 -5.69 -18.45 -24.68
CA PRO A 1061 -6.29 -17.13 -24.76
C PRO A 1061 -6.98 -16.97 -26.12
N SER A 1062 -8.24 -16.51 -26.12
CA SER A 1062 -8.93 -16.05 -27.31
C SER A 1062 -8.59 -14.58 -27.56
N ALA A 1063 -8.30 -14.22 -28.81
CA ALA A 1063 -8.02 -12.84 -29.22
C ALA A 1063 -9.24 -12.21 -29.89
N PRO A 1064 -9.86 -11.20 -29.26
CA PRO A 1064 -10.59 -10.15 -29.98
C PRO A 1064 -10.45 -8.72 -29.44
N ARG A 1065 -10.86 -7.76 -30.28
CA ARG A 1065 -11.10 -6.32 -30.03
C ARG A 1065 -12.61 -6.01 -30.12
N VAL A 1066 -13.10 -5.05 -29.34
CA VAL A 1066 -14.47 -4.49 -29.44
C VAL A 1066 -14.54 -3.44 -30.56
N ASP A 1067 -15.54 -3.55 -31.43
CA ASP A 1067 -15.80 -2.62 -32.54
C ASP A 1067 -16.58 -1.38 -32.07
N ALA A 1068 -16.32 -0.20 -32.66
CA ALA A 1068 -16.86 1.08 -32.18
C ALA A 1068 -18.39 1.23 -32.37
N GLY A 1069 -19.00 0.38 -33.20
CA GLY A 1069 -20.46 0.32 -33.43
C GLY A 1069 -21.19 -0.77 -32.65
N ALA A 1070 -20.53 -1.44 -31.70
CA ALA A 1070 -21.11 -2.57 -30.96
C ALA A 1070 -22.29 -2.14 -30.08
N ALA A 1071 -23.37 -2.92 -30.10
CA ALA A 1071 -24.51 -2.78 -29.19
C ALA A 1071 -24.94 -4.17 -28.72
N TRP A 1072 -24.87 -4.41 -27.41
CA TRP A 1072 -25.05 -5.75 -26.85
C TRP A 1072 -26.09 -5.76 -25.72
N PRO A 1073 -27.07 -6.68 -25.74
CA PRO A 1073 -27.95 -6.89 -24.60
C PRO A 1073 -27.16 -7.34 -23.36
N VAL A 1074 -27.47 -6.75 -22.22
CA VAL A 1074 -26.91 -7.14 -20.91
C VAL A 1074 -28.07 -7.39 -19.96
N THR A 1075 -28.16 -8.62 -19.46
CA THR A 1075 -29.13 -9.02 -18.44
C THR A 1075 -28.46 -9.12 -17.07
N PHE A 1076 -29.00 -8.41 -16.09
CA PHE A 1076 -28.62 -8.48 -14.67
C PHE A 1076 -29.56 -9.46 -13.96
N ALA A 1077 -29.11 -10.70 -13.76
CA ALA A 1077 -29.98 -11.83 -13.39
C ALA A 1077 -30.62 -11.67 -12.01
N ARG A 1078 -29.96 -11.02 -11.04
CA ARG A 1078 -30.52 -10.88 -9.68
C ARG A 1078 -31.55 -9.76 -9.62
N SER A 1079 -31.34 -8.69 -10.38
CA SER A 1079 -32.32 -7.59 -10.45
C SER A 1079 -33.43 -7.84 -11.48
N GLY A 1080 -33.26 -8.84 -12.37
CA GLY A 1080 -34.16 -9.11 -13.49
C GLY A 1080 -34.19 -8.00 -14.55
N ARG A 1081 -33.15 -7.16 -14.61
CA ARG A 1081 -33.13 -5.98 -15.48
C ARG A 1081 -32.33 -6.27 -16.75
N GLU A 1082 -32.84 -5.80 -17.88
CA GLU A 1082 -32.20 -5.94 -19.18
C GLU A 1082 -32.10 -4.58 -19.87
N ALA A 1083 -30.95 -4.30 -20.47
CA ALA A 1083 -30.71 -3.08 -21.24
C ALA A 1083 -29.60 -3.30 -22.28
N VAL A 1084 -29.53 -2.42 -23.27
CA VAL A 1084 -28.52 -2.49 -24.33
C VAL A 1084 -27.30 -1.63 -23.97
N TRP A 1085 -26.14 -2.28 -23.86
CA TRP A 1085 -24.86 -1.61 -23.68
C TRP A 1085 -24.35 -1.06 -25.02
N MET A 1086 -23.65 0.08 -24.94
CA MET A 1086 -22.96 0.74 -26.06
C MET A 1086 -21.62 1.27 -25.56
N PRO A 1087 -20.58 1.42 -26.40
CA PRO A 1087 -19.26 1.91 -26.00
C PRO A 1087 -19.28 3.22 -25.19
N SER A 1088 -20.22 4.12 -25.47
CA SER A 1088 -20.39 5.39 -24.74
C SER A 1088 -20.75 5.21 -23.26
N HIS A 1089 -21.28 4.07 -22.85
CA HIS A 1089 -21.56 3.75 -21.46
C HIS A 1089 -20.31 3.34 -20.66
N GLY A 1090 -19.19 3.07 -21.34
CA GLY A 1090 -17.94 2.64 -20.71
C GLY A 1090 -18.03 1.21 -20.14
N SER A 1091 -17.49 0.99 -18.94
CA SER A 1091 -17.46 -0.34 -18.32
C SER A 1091 -18.86 -0.89 -17.97
N LEU A 1092 -18.98 -2.20 -17.78
CA LEU A 1092 -20.21 -2.86 -17.30
C LEU A 1092 -20.68 -2.31 -15.95
N LEU A 1093 -19.76 -1.88 -15.08
CA LEU A 1093 -20.10 -1.17 -13.84
C LEU A 1093 -20.75 0.19 -14.13
N SER A 1094 -20.12 1.02 -14.97
CA SER A 1094 -20.64 2.34 -15.34
C SER A 1094 -22.03 2.23 -15.99
N PHE A 1095 -22.21 1.22 -16.86
CA PHE A 1095 -23.48 0.93 -17.48
C PHE A 1095 -24.56 0.53 -16.46
N ALA A 1096 -24.24 -0.38 -15.53
CA ALA A 1096 -25.17 -0.76 -14.46
C ALA A 1096 -25.55 0.43 -13.56
N GLU A 1097 -24.58 1.27 -13.20
CA GLU A 1097 -24.81 2.49 -12.41
C GLU A 1097 -25.72 3.47 -13.16
N SER A 1098 -25.58 3.61 -14.49
CA SER A 1098 -26.44 4.47 -15.31
C SER A 1098 -27.91 4.02 -15.32
N LEU A 1099 -28.14 2.72 -15.06
CA LEU A 1099 -29.47 2.15 -14.89
C LEU A 1099 -29.98 2.26 -13.44
N GLY A 1100 -29.17 2.76 -12.51
CA GLY A 1100 -29.49 2.78 -11.07
C GLY A 1100 -29.29 1.43 -10.38
N LEU A 1101 -28.55 0.50 -10.98
CA LEU A 1101 -28.16 -0.76 -10.34
C LEU A 1101 -26.85 -0.58 -9.57
N ALA A 1102 -26.79 -1.15 -8.36
CA ALA A 1102 -25.60 -1.11 -7.52
C ALA A 1102 -24.83 -2.43 -7.64
N LEU A 1103 -23.70 -2.40 -8.36
CA LEU A 1103 -22.77 -3.53 -8.41
C LEU A 1103 -21.66 -3.33 -7.35
N PRO A 1104 -21.13 -4.44 -6.78
CA PRO A 1104 -19.96 -4.38 -5.92
C PRO A 1104 -18.80 -3.62 -6.61
N SER A 1105 -18.25 -2.59 -5.96
CA SER A 1105 -17.12 -1.85 -6.53
C SER A 1105 -16.34 -1.07 -5.47
N GLY A 1106 -15.01 -1.01 -5.65
CA GLY A 1106 -14.10 -0.31 -4.73
C GLY A 1106 -13.16 0.63 -5.47
N CYS A 1107 -12.04 0.09 -5.97
CA CYS A 1107 -11.00 0.90 -6.62
C CYS A 1107 -11.39 1.44 -8.00
N ARG A 1108 -12.41 0.86 -8.64
CA ARG A 1108 -12.85 1.12 -10.02
C ARG A 1108 -11.82 0.89 -11.14
N VAL A 1109 -10.64 0.35 -10.79
CA VAL A 1109 -9.53 0.06 -11.72
C VAL A 1109 -9.14 -1.42 -11.72
N GLY A 1110 -10.04 -2.30 -11.26
CA GLY A 1110 -9.84 -3.75 -11.21
C GLY A 1110 -8.92 -4.26 -10.10
N GLN A 1111 -7.95 -3.47 -9.63
CA GLN A 1111 -6.91 -3.88 -8.67
C GLN A 1111 -7.43 -4.48 -7.34
N CYS A 1112 -8.55 -4.00 -6.81
CA CYS A 1112 -9.16 -4.54 -5.58
C CYS A 1112 -9.97 -5.83 -5.80
N GLU A 1113 -10.37 -6.09 -7.04
CA GLU A 1113 -11.24 -7.20 -7.45
C GLU A 1113 -12.55 -7.31 -6.65
N SER A 1114 -13.03 -6.20 -6.07
CA SER A 1114 -14.37 -6.16 -5.47
C SER A 1114 -15.46 -6.13 -6.54
N CYS A 1115 -15.15 -5.68 -7.75
CA CYS A 1115 -16.08 -5.67 -8.88
C CYS A 1115 -16.15 -7.00 -9.64
N ALA A 1116 -15.60 -8.07 -9.05
CA ALA A 1116 -15.66 -9.41 -9.62
C ALA A 1116 -17.11 -9.92 -9.56
N VAL A 1117 -17.71 -10.16 -10.73
CA VAL A 1117 -19.06 -10.70 -10.90
C VAL A 1117 -18.99 -11.89 -11.84
N ARG A 1118 -19.80 -12.93 -11.58
CA ARG A 1118 -19.87 -14.10 -12.44
C ARG A 1118 -20.67 -13.80 -13.70
N VAL A 1119 -20.13 -14.20 -14.84
CA VAL A 1119 -20.82 -14.23 -16.13
C VAL A 1119 -21.52 -15.58 -16.23
N LEU A 1120 -22.85 -15.56 -16.20
CA LEU A 1120 -23.71 -16.75 -16.29
C LEU A 1120 -23.84 -17.22 -17.74
N ALA A 1121 -23.83 -16.28 -18.70
CA ALA A 1121 -23.82 -16.55 -20.13
C ALA A 1121 -23.15 -15.40 -20.89
N GLY A 1122 -22.54 -15.71 -22.03
CA GLY A 1122 -21.86 -14.77 -22.91
C GLY A 1122 -20.40 -14.48 -22.53
N GLU A 1123 -19.72 -13.64 -23.31
CA GLU A 1123 -18.31 -13.24 -23.11
C GLU A 1123 -18.10 -11.74 -22.87
N VAL A 1124 -17.04 -11.43 -22.13
CA VAL A 1124 -16.59 -10.06 -21.85
C VAL A 1124 -15.13 -9.85 -22.27
N GLU A 1125 -14.76 -8.59 -22.43
CA GLU A 1125 -13.39 -8.11 -22.62
C GLU A 1125 -12.98 -7.25 -21.44
N HIS A 1126 -11.76 -7.41 -20.95
CA HIS A 1126 -11.19 -6.49 -19.96
C HIS A 1126 -10.39 -5.37 -20.63
N LEU A 1127 -10.61 -4.12 -20.19
CA LEU A 1127 -9.95 -2.91 -20.70
C LEU A 1127 -8.46 -2.79 -20.31
N GLY A 1128 -7.93 -3.80 -19.64
CA GLY A 1128 -6.52 -3.93 -19.27
C GLY A 1128 -6.18 -5.38 -18.92
N ASP A 1129 -4.92 -5.65 -18.62
CA ASP A 1129 -4.45 -6.99 -18.26
C ASP A 1129 -5.00 -7.43 -16.90
N VAL A 1130 -6.10 -8.17 -16.96
CA VAL A 1130 -6.81 -8.67 -15.80
C VAL A 1130 -6.61 -10.18 -15.71
N ALA A 1131 -6.06 -10.64 -14.59
CA ALA A 1131 -5.95 -12.06 -14.29
C ALA A 1131 -6.83 -12.40 -13.09
N LEU A 1132 -7.92 -13.13 -13.36
CA LEU A 1132 -8.89 -13.55 -12.37
C LEU A 1132 -8.56 -14.95 -11.83
N ASP A 1133 -8.79 -15.16 -10.54
CA ASP A 1133 -8.52 -16.45 -9.90
C ASP A 1133 -9.54 -17.55 -10.33
N GLU A 1134 -10.74 -17.14 -10.78
CA GLU A 1134 -11.85 -18.05 -11.13
C GLU A 1134 -12.32 -17.87 -12.58
N PRO A 1135 -12.44 -18.95 -13.37
CA PRO A 1135 -13.01 -18.91 -14.71
C PRO A 1135 -14.49 -18.48 -14.71
N GLY A 1136 -14.88 -17.67 -15.70
CA GLY A 1136 -16.26 -17.18 -15.82
C GLY A 1136 -16.56 -15.98 -14.91
N MET A 1137 -15.56 -15.44 -14.21
CA MET A 1137 -15.68 -14.14 -13.54
C MET A 1137 -15.28 -13.01 -14.48
N CYS A 1138 -15.82 -11.82 -14.25
CA CYS A 1138 -15.36 -10.58 -14.84
C CYS A 1138 -15.17 -9.49 -13.79
N LEU A 1139 -14.16 -8.64 -13.94
CA LEU A 1139 -14.10 -7.37 -13.21
C LEU A 1139 -15.01 -6.35 -13.90
N ALA A 1140 -16.26 -6.22 -13.46
CA ALA A 1140 -17.26 -5.35 -14.10
C ALA A 1140 -16.79 -3.90 -14.29
N CYS A 1141 -15.93 -3.40 -13.38
CA CYS A 1141 -15.34 -2.06 -13.44
C CYS A 1141 -14.24 -1.88 -14.49
N GLN A 1142 -13.78 -2.97 -15.09
CA GLN A 1142 -12.77 -3.00 -16.15
C GLN A 1142 -13.24 -3.90 -17.29
N ALA A 1143 -14.52 -4.27 -17.36
CA ALA A 1143 -15.03 -5.20 -18.36
C ALA A 1143 -16.07 -4.52 -19.25
N VAL A 1144 -16.10 -4.91 -20.52
CA VAL A 1144 -17.12 -4.54 -21.51
C VAL A 1144 -17.64 -5.83 -22.18
N PRO A 1145 -18.92 -5.89 -22.60
CA PRO A 1145 -19.47 -7.08 -23.24
C PRO A 1145 -18.93 -7.23 -24.67
N ARG A 1146 -18.73 -8.49 -25.10
CA ARG A 1146 -18.40 -8.82 -26.50
C ARG A 1146 -19.60 -9.30 -27.31
N GLU A 1147 -20.64 -9.72 -26.62
CA GLU A 1147 -21.87 -10.26 -27.16
C GLU A 1147 -23.00 -10.04 -26.14
N ALA A 1148 -24.18 -10.61 -26.39
CA ALA A 1148 -25.23 -10.62 -25.37
C ALA A 1148 -24.74 -11.39 -24.13
N ILE A 1149 -24.81 -10.77 -22.95
CA ILE A 1149 -24.32 -11.38 -21.70
C ILE A 1149 -25.38 -11.41 -20.61
N VAL A 1150 -25.23 -12.38 -19.69
CA VAL A 1150 -26.00 -12.47 -18.44
C VAL A 1150 -25.02 -12.43 -17.27
N LEU A 1151 -25.16 -11.43 -16.40
CA LEU A 1151 -24.35 -11.28 -15.19
C LEU A 1151 -25.13 -11.77 -13.96
N ASP A 1152 -24.43 -12.43 -13.03
CA ASP A 1152 -24.91 -12.77 -11.67
C ASP A 1152 -24.92 -11.52 -10.77
N ALA A 1153 -25.63 -10.47 -11.21
CA ALA A 1153 -25.70 -9.14 -10.61
C ALA A 1153 -27.13 -8.62 -10.52
#